data_AF-A0A5B9QQ76-F1
#
_entry.id   AF-A0A5B9QQ76-F1
#
_cell.length_a   1.000
_cell.length_b   1.000
_cell.length_c   1.000
_cell.angle_alpha   90.00
_cell.angle_beta   90.00
_cell.angle_gamma   90.00
#
_symmetry.space_group_name_H-M   'P 1'
#
loop_
_entity.id
_entity.type
_entity.pdbx_description
1 polymer ?
#
loop_
_entity_poly.entity_id
_entity_poly.type
_entity_poly.pdbx_seq_one_letter_code
_entity_poly.pdbx_strand_id
1 'polypeptide(L)'
;MRKEQNERQLNRDRAEESALIALLTEAVGGPSPPDLSADILQQLQDTPAKDANSSDALPPYSATARTAAKPQRNMAAVLSLIAAIAAVVLVVVVLRQSPRSGDGPDVAHQDNQSAAAVDPAFQRSDEPSPIDLALADAAAAAQAAEAASLDSHTPPRPRPRSMGSAPFAASETAAPDTHNAVDVFAKPAAVEPQPAAMIAQQLQQQFDLAWQHLGVAPTDPVSDDEVAQRISQWLDMPVSAEQAGDSQAIARLLRQKQAGRQASQRLLAQLLGPAWRRIQAEPKQTLVQFVSSSFDEGRGFDALTQQLFFGSDGDAAAQASAAWLSALAGERSVPVTQQMGHALLDMDLACARCHDDPIDSQIRQQDFWALAAVFENGLQYSRNQSGEPLVQATRQADSPKGQFFELPDGRQRVALPAMPPAWLDLQPAGPSDAVSLRDLDSVTAQWQDNPRLARSLVNRVWTSVYGRPLTGAVSDPDAPPSEEHLVQLRDYLAAQTRAHDFDLAALFSWVLTAPPMHREVVLEPLSDRAAFASDEQLARAEFMHRTFAGYESAPEKLGFKGLLAMASRWNGGGTIESLPALAQPSASDVDYTPTNLPSDAERMENWLRASFPEKSAAPALPAQWLGSIDDFEQQARHLYYAAGYWKPSGKQMAAARELHASAGDPAIALKQLWWALRNSR
;
A
#
# COMPACT_ATOMS: atom_id res chain seq x y z
N MET A 1 -16.10 14.70 -35.79
CA MET A 1 -16.44 13.71 -34.74
C MET A 1 -16.04 12.26 -35.08
N ARG A 2 -16.74 11.50 -35.95
CA ARG A 2 -16.33 10.10 -36.24
C ARG A 2 -14.97 9.97 -36.94
N LYS A 3 -14.61 10.94 -37.79
CA LYS A 3 -13.32 10.97 -38.49
C LYS A 3 -12.16 11.32 -37.55
N GLU A 4 -12.37 12.26 -36.63
CA GLU A 4 -11.40 12.62 -35.57
C GLU A 4 -11.23 11.50 -34.53
N GLN A 5 -12.27 10.72 -34.22
CA GLN A 5 -12.14 9.55 -33.34
C GLN A 5 -11.29 8.46 -33.99
N ASN A 6 -11.49 8.19 -35.28
CA ASN A 6 -10.66 7.23 -36.03
C ASN A 6 -9.20 7.72 -36.16
N GLU A 7 -8.97 9.01 -36.40
CA GLU A 7 -7.61 9.57 -36.48
C GLU A 7 -6.89 9.55 -35.12
N ARG A 8 -7.61 9.76 -34.01
CA ARG A 8 -7.05 9.60 -32.64
C ARG A 8 -6.73 8.14 -32.31
N GLN A 9 -7.53 7.20 -32.78
CA GLN A 9 -7.31 5.77 -32.56
C GLN A 9 -6.14 5.26 -33.40
N LEU A 10 -6.04 5.65 -34.67
CA LEU A 10 -4.90 5.37 -35.55
C LEU A 10 -3.57 5.96 -35.05
N ASN A 11 -3.61 7.15 -34.45
CA ASN A 11 -2.41 7.75 -33.85
C ASN A 11 -1.99 7.06 -32.55
N ARG A 12 -2.95 6.51 -31.80
CA ARG A 12 -2.70 5.73 -30.59
C ARG A 12 -2.08 4.37 -30.93
N ASP A 13 -2.62 3.68 -31.93
CA ASP A 13 -2.08 2.39 -32.37
C ASP A 13 -0.64 2.53 -32.90
N ARG A 14 -0.31 3.62 -33.61
CA ARG A 14 1.07 3.93 -34.04
C ARG A 14 2.02 4.26 -32.88
N ALA A 15 1.52 4.91 -31.83
CA ALA A 15 2.32 5.22 -30.64
C ALA A 15 2.60 3.96 -29.82
N GLU A 16 1.63 3.06 -29.70
CA GLU A 16 1.77 1.74 -29.06
C GLU A 16 2.73 0.83 -29.85
N GLU A 17 2.65 0.84 -31.18
CA GLU A 17 3.59 0.12 -32.07
C GLU A 17 5.02 0.67 -31.97
N SER A 18 5.17 1.99 -31.90
CA SER A 18 6.48 2.63 -31.73
C SER A 18 7.10 2.35 -30.34
N ALA A 19 6.27 2.28 -29.29
CA ALA A 19 6.71 1.93 -27.94
C ALA A 19 7.13 0.44 -27.85
N LEU A 20 6.42 -0.46 -28.54
CA LEU A 20 6.79 -1.86 -28.63
C LEU A 20 8.11 -2.07 -29.38
N ILE A 21 8.34 -1.32 -30.47
CA ILE A 21 9.59 -1.37 -31.23
C ILE A 21 10.77 -0.82 -30.40
N ALA A 22 10.57 0.25 -29.63
CA ALA A 22 11.58 0.78 -28.72
C ALA A 22 11.93 -0.23 -27.60
N LEU A 23 10.92 -0.85 -26.98
CA LEU A 23 11.07 -1.89 -25.97
C LEU A 23 11.85 -3.10 -26.49
N LEU A 24 11.55 -3.56 -27.71
CA LEU A 24 12.24 -4.69 -28.35
C LEU A 24 13.68 -4.35 -28.76
N THR A 25 13.95 -3.09 -29.10
CA THR A 25 15.30 -2.61 -29.43
C THR A 25 16.17 -2.49 -28.18
N GLU A 26 15.57 -2.10 -27.04
CA GLU A 26 16.24 -1.94 -25.76
C GLU A 26 16.51 -3.29 -25.05
N ALA A 27 15.59 -4.26 -25.16
CA ALA A 27 15.72 -5.56 -24.51
C ALA A 27 16.81 -6.48 -25.11
N VAL A 28 17.30 -6.22 -26.33
CA VAL A 28 18.18 -7.15 -27.07
C VAL A 28 19.60 -6.61 -27.29
N GLY A 29 19.89 -5.35 -26.94
CA GLY A 29 21.27 -4.83 -26.82
C GLY A 29 22.22 -5.14 -28.00
N GLY A 30 21.96 -4.59 -29.18
CA GLY A 30 22.83 -4.72 -30.36
C GLY A 30 22.12 -4.35 -31.68
N PRO A 31 22.83 -4.13 -32.81
CA PRO A 31 22.20 -3.69 -34.06
C PRO A 31 21.14 -4.72 -34.46
N SER A 32 19.97 -4.20 -34.86
CA SER A 32 18.74 -4.97 -35.09
C SER A 32 19.02 -6.34 -35.73
N PRO A 33 18.51 -7.45 -35.15
CA PRO A 33 18.58 -8.73 -35.83
C PRO A 33 17.89 -8.63 -37.19
N PRO A 34 18.35 -9.36 -38.22
CA PRO A 34 17.77 -9.29 -39.55
C PRO A 34 16.27 -9.62 -39.48
N ASP A 35 15.48 -8.89 -40.27
CA ASP A 35 14.06 -9.17 -40.41
C ASP A 35 13.88 -10.54 -41.09
N LEU A 36 13.61 -11.57 -40.28
CA LEU A 36 13.39 -12.94 -40.74
C LEU A 36 11.91 -13.22 -41.07
N SER A 37 11.05 -12.19 -41.15
CA SER A 37 9.62 -12.37 -41.39
C SER A 37 9.34 -13.12 -42.69
N ALA A 38 10.15 -12.87 -43.74
CA ALA A 38 10.04 -13.57 -45.01
C ALA A 38 10.46 -15.05 -44.90
N ASP A 39 11.53 -15.35 -44.18
CA ASP A 39 12.02 -16.72 -43.98
C ASP A 39 11.07 -17.54 -43.10
N ILE A 40 10.47 -16.91 -42.07
CA ILE A 40 9.48 -17.54 -41.19
C ILE A 40 8.17 -17.82 -41.96
N LEU A 41 7.72 -16.88 -42.79
CA LEU A 41 6.55 -17.09 -43.66
C LEU A 41 6.79 -18.17 -44.70
N GLN A 42 8.01 -18.25 -45.25
CA GLN A 42 8.40 -19.31 -46.17
C GLN A 42 8.47 -20.67 -45.45
N GLN A 43 9.01 -20.75 -44.23
CA GLN A 43 9.02 -21.97 -43.43
C GLN A 43 7.60 -22.47 -43.07
N LEU A 44 6.70 -21.54 -42.74
CA LEU A 44 5.29 -21.85 -42.47
C LEU A 44 4.53 -22.32 -43.73
N GLN A 45 4.90 -21.81 -44.90
CA GLN A 45 4.33 -22.22 -46.19
C GLN A 45 4.93 -23.55 -46.67
N ASP A 46 6.19 -23.84 -46.35
CA ASP A 46 6.91 -25.05 -46.73
C ASP A 46 6.75 -26.21 -45.74
N THR A 47 6.05 -26.01 -44.62
CA THR A 47 5.72 -27.08 -43.66
C THR A 47 4.57 -27.93 -44.21
N PRO A 48 4.79 -29.19 -44.64
CA PRO A 48 3.71 -30.03 -45.13
C PRO A 48 2.84 -30.46 -43.94
N ALA A 49 1.55 -30.15 -44.04
CA ALA A 49 0.54 -30.55 -43.05
C ALA A 49 0.60 -32.06 -42.81
N LYS A 50 1.06 -32.46 -41.63
CA LYS A 50 0.88 -33.82 -41.11
C LYS A 50 -0.29 -33.83 -40.14
N ASP A 51 -1.34 -34.51 -40.61
CA ASP A 51 -2.41 -35.18 -39.86
C ASP A 51 -3.37 -34.29 -39.06
N ALA A 52 -4.24 -33.58 -39.80
CA ALA A 52 -5.53 -33.14 -39.30
C ALA A 52 -6.50 -34.34 -39.23
N ASN A 53 -6.66 -34.89 -38.02
CA ASN A 53 -7.78 -35.78 -37.72
C ASN A 53 -8.26 -35.56 -36.28
N SER A 54 -9.09 -34.53 -36.08
CA SER A 54 -10.30 -34.61 -35.24
C SER A 54 -10.99 -33.24 -35.18
N SER A 55 -12.20 -33.23 -35.72
CA SER A 55 -13.34 -32.32 -35.53
C SER A 55 -13.21 -31.17 -34.51
N ASP A 56 -13.40 -29.94 -34.98
CA ASP A 56 -14.46 -29.05 -34.47
C ASP A 56 -14.77 -27.94 -35.49
N ALA A 57 -15.99 -28.00 -36.05
CA ALA A 57 -16.49 -27.04 -37.01
C ALA A 57 -17.15 -25.85 -36.29
N LEU A 58 -16.70 -24.63 -36.57
CA LEU A 58 -17.36 -23.40 -36.15
C LEU A 58 -18.66 -23.16 -36.95
N PRO A 59 -19.77 -22.72 -36.34
CA PRO A 59 -21.02 -22.43 -37.05
C PRO A 59 -20.99 -21.06 -37.76
N PRO A 60 -21.83 -20.85 -38.79
CA PRO A 60 -21.75 -19.67 -39.65
C PRO A 60 -22.38 -18.42 -39.03
N TYR A 61 -21.76 -17.28 -39.33
CA TYR A 61 -22.17 -15.93 -38.95
C TYR A 61 -23.48 -15.52 -39.67
N SER A 62 -24.53 -15.15 -38.92
CA SER A 62 -25.74 -14.55 -39.48
C SER A 62 -25.81 -13.07 -39.09
N ALA A 63 -25.75 -12.18 -40.08
CA ALA A 63 -25.88 -10.74 -39.91
C ALA A 63 -27.36 -10.34 -39.98
N THR A 64 -27.94 -9.89 -38.86
CA THR A 64 -29.25 -9.21 -38.87
C THR A 64 -29.07 -7.70 -38.76
N ALA A 65 -29.52 -6.98 -39.78
CA ALA A 65 -29.58 -5.52 -39.84
C ALA A 65 -30.57 -4.96 -38.80
N ARG A 66 -30.13 -3.99 -37.97
CA ARG A 66 -31.00 -3.24 -37.05
C ARG A 66 -31.50 -1.95 -37.72
N THR A 67 -32.81 -1.85 -37.88
CA THR A 67 -33.52 -0.59 -38.22
C THR A 67 -33.59 0.34 -37.00
N ALA A 68 -33.28 1.62 -37.20
CA ALA A 68 -33.32 2.66 -36.17
C ALA A 68 -34.76 3.16 -35.93
N ALA A 69 -35.21 3.17 -34.66
CA ALA A 69 -36.44 3.84 -34.23
C ALA A 69 -36.12 5.09 -33.40
N LYS A 70 -36.80 6.21 -33.69
CA LYS A 70 -36.69 7.50 -32.97
C LYS A 70 -37.43 7.46 -31.62
N PRO A 71 -36.98 8.22 -30.59
CA PRO A 71 -37.61 8.21 -29.27
C PRO A 71 -38.84 9.14 -29.22
N GLN A 72 -39.97 8.63 -28.72
CA GLN A 72 -41.11 9.44 -28.28
C GLN A 72 -40.90 9.92 -26.84
N ARG A 73 -41.17 11.21 -26.60
CA ARG A 73 -41.07 11.86 -25.28
C ARG A 73 -42.34 11.60 -24.46
N ASN A 74 -42.20 10.91 -23.32
CA ASN A 74 -43.29 10.65 -22.38
C ASN A 74 -43.56 11.89 -21.51
N MET A 75 -44.56 12.70 -21.87
CA MET A 75 -44.98 13.90 -21.13
C MET A 75 -45.46 13.61 -19.69
N ALA A 76 -45.86 12.37 -19.39
CA ALA A 76 -46.30 11.98 -18.05
C ALA A 76 -45.17 12.10 -17.00
N ALA A 77 -43.93 11.71 -17.36
CA ALA A 77 -42.79 11.78 -16.44
C ALA A 77 -42.37 13.23 -16.11
N VAL A 78 -42.59 14.16 -17.04
CA VAL A 78 -42.29 15.58 -16.84
C VAL A 78 -43.30 16.23 -15.89
N LEU A 79 -44.58 15.86 -15.98
CA LEU A 79 -45.62 16.37 -15.09
C LEU A 79 -45.45 15.84 -13.65
N SER A 80 -45.02 14.59 -13.47
CA SER A 80 -44.72 14.01 -12.15
C SER A 80 -43.56 14.74 -11.46
N LEU A 81 -42.54 15.16 -12.22
CA LEU A 81 -41.39 15.88 -11.68
C LEU A 81 -41.78 17.31 -11.22
N ILE A 82 -42.68 17.98 -11.94
CA ILE A 82 -43.17 19.32 -11.58
C ILE A 82 -43.99 19.27 -10.28
N ALA A 83 -44.82 18.24 -10.09
CA ALA A 83 -45.60 18.06 -8.87
C ALA A 83 -44.72 17.79 -7.65
N ALA A 84 -43.65 16.99 -7.80
CA ALA A 84 -42.70 16.72 -6.71
C ALA A 84 -41.94 17.97 -6.27
N ILE A 85 -41.54 18.83 -7.22
CA ILE A 85 -40.85 20.09 -6.91
C ILE A 85 -41.77 21.06 -6.18
N ALA A 86 -43.05 21.14 -6.56
CA ALA A 86 -44.03 22.00 -5.88
C ALA A 86 -44.25 21.60 -4.41
N ALA A 87 -44.26 20.28 -4.11
CA ALA A 87 -44.41 19.77 -2.75
C ALA A 87 -43.20 20.12 -1.86
N VAL A 88 -41.97 20.04 -2.40
CA VAL A 88 -40.75 20.37 -1.65
C VAL A 88 -40.68 21.88 -1.33
N VAL A 89 -41.09 22.73 -2.26
CA VAL A 89 -41.12 24.19 -2.03
C VAL A 89 -42.11 24.56 -0.93
N LEU A 90 -43.26 23.87 -0.83
CA LEU A 90 -44.27 24.12 0.20
C LEU A 90 -43.73 23.81 1.62
N VAL A 91 -42.99 22.70 1.77
CA VAL A 91 -42.37 22.30 3.05
C VAL A 91 -41.32 23.30 3.51
N VAL A 92 -40.51 23.82 2.58
CA VAL A 92 -39.47 24.82 2.90
C VAL A 92 -40.06 26.16 3.33
N VAL A 93 -41.23 26.54 2.81
CA VAL A 93 -41.93 27.78 3.20
C VAL A 93 -42.51 27.66 4.61
N VAL A 94 -43.07 26.50 4.98
CA VAL A 94 -43.63 26.26 6.32
C VAL A 94 -42.52 26.22 7.38
N LEU A 95 -41.37 25.62 7.07
CA LEU A 95 -40.24 25.55 8.01
C LEU A 95 -39.50 26.89 8.21
N ARG A 96 -39.78 27.91 7.41
CA ARG A 96 -39.19 29.26 7.53
C ARG A 96 -40.00 30.24 8.38
N GLN A 97 -41.18 29.88 8.88
CA GLN A 97 -42.10 30.82 9.56
C GLN A 97 -42.15 30.73 11.09
N SER A 98 -41.23 30.04 11.77
CA SER A 98 -41.17 30.10 13.25
C SER A 98 -40.25 31.24 13.73
N PRO A 99 -40.70 32.16 14.62
CA PRO A 99 -39.93 33.33 15.02
C PRO A 99 -38.82 33.05 16.05
N ARG A 100 -37.78 33.88 15.98
CA ARG A 100 -36.59 33.95 16.83
C ARG A 100 -36.87 34.50 18.24
N SER A 101 -35.99 34.08 19.15
CA SER A 101 -35.78 34.43 20.56
C SER A 101 -35.60 35.94 20.83
N GLY A 102 -35.87 36.36 22.08
CA GLY A 102 -35.48 37.66 22.62
C GLY A 102 -35.10 37.61 24.11
N ASP A 103 -33.78 37.65 24.35
CA ASP A 103 -32.98 38.34 25.37
C ASP A 103 -33.38 38.47 26.87
N GLY A 104 -32.44 38.02 27.72
CA GLY A 104 -31.83 38.85 28.78
C GLY A 104 -32.22 38.59 30.25
N PRO A 105 -31.41 39.05 31.24
CA PRO A 105 -30.55 38.15 32.04
C PRO A 105 -30.72 38.23 33.58
N ASP A 106 -29.99 37.33 34.26
CA ASP A 106 -29.26 37.56 35.54
C ASP A 106 -29.77 36.97 36.88
N VAL A 107 -28.78 36.54 37.69
CA VAL A 107 -28.71 36.34 39.17
C VAL A 107 -29.37 35.15 39.91
N ALA A 108 -28.48 34.23 40.34
CA ALA A 108 -28.22 33.64 41.68
C ALA A 108 -29.21 32.76 42.50
N HIS A 109 -28.54 31.90 43.31
CA HIS A 109 -28.98 31.16 44.52
C HIS A 109 -29.96 29.99 44.29
N GLN A 110 -29.92 28.84 44.99
CA GLN A 110 -29.25 28.38 46.21
C GLN A 110 -29.41 26.85 46.31
N ASP A 111 -28.55 26.24 47.12
CA ASP A 111 -28.68 24.99 47.89
C ASP A 111 -30.02 24.21 47.87
N ASN A 112 -29.98 22.87 47.80
CA ASN A 112 -29.89 22.00 49.00
C ASN A 112 -30.41 20.57 48.73
N GLN A 113 -29.58 19.60 49.09
CA GLN A 113 -29.83 18.32 49.76
C GLN A 113 -31.17 17.53 49.63
N SER A 114 -30.97 16.25 49.31
CA SER A 114 -31.42 15.05 50.05
C SER A 114 -32.84 14.47 49.93
N ALA A 115 -32.80 13.15 49.75
CA ALA A 115 -33.62 12.10 50.37
C ALA A 115 -34.90 11.60 49.66
N ALA A 116 -34.76 10.35 49.18
CA ALA A 116 -35.69 9.21 49.19
C ALA A 116 -37.15 9.40 49.66
N ALA A 117 -38.11 8.94 48.84
CA ALA A 117 -39.24 8.09 49.26
C ALA A 117 -40.06 7.55 48.06
N VAL A 118 -40.20 6.23 48.06
CA VAL A 118 -41.32 5.32 47.70
C VAL A 118 -42.56 5.85 46.93
N ASP A 119 -42.89 5.09 45.87
CA ASP A 119 -44.09 4.93 45.00
C ASP A 119 -45.50 5.19 45.59
N PRO A 120 -46.50 5.61 44.78
CA PRO A 120 -47.40 4.61 44.17
C PRO A 120 -47.96 4.90 42.76
N ALA A 121 -48.45 3.82 42.15
CA ALA A 121 -49.12 3.69 40.86
C ALA A 121 -50.26 4.69 40.58
N PHE A 122 -50.35 5.16 39.34
CA PHE A 122 -51.58 5.68 38.73
C PHE A 122 -51.77 5.15 37.29
N GLN A 123 -53.01 4.75 37.04
CA GLN A 123 -53.55 4.10 35.85
C GLN A 123 -53.42 4.98 34.59
N ARG A 124 -52.98 4.39 33.47
CA ARG A 124 -53.13 4.97 32.13
C ARG A 124 -54.49 4.56 31.56
N SER A 125 -55.30 5.55 31.22
CA SER A 125 -56.43 5.43 30.30
C SER A 125 -55.89 5.39 28.86
N ASP A 126 -56.18 4.32 28.15
CA ASP A 126 -55.97 4.19 26.70
C ASP A 126 -57.07 4.98 25.97
N GLU A 127 -56.74 6.19 25.49
CA GLU A 127 -57.43 6.78 24.35
C GLU A 127 -56.39 7.19 23.29
N PRO A 128 -56.54 6.74 22.04
CA PRO A 128 -55.63 7.10 20.96
C PRO A 128 -55.76 8.59 20.63
N SER A 129 -54.62 9.23 20.33
CA SER A 129 -54.61 10.65 19.99
C SER A 129 -55.26 10.89 18.62
N PRO A 130 -55.71 12.12 18.31
CA PRO A 130 -56.25 12.47 16.99
C PRO A 130 -55.27 12.20 15.82
N ILE A 131 -53.98 12.06 16.11
CA ILE A 131 -52.93 11.77 15.13
C ILE A 131 -52.92 10.27 14.78
N ASP A 132 -53.24 9.40 15.74
CA ASP A 132 -53.28 7.95 15.54
C ASP A 132 -54.49 7.52 14.69
N LEU A 133 -55.62 8.24 14.81
CA LEU A 133 -56.81 8.04 13.97
C LEU A 133 -56.58 8.53 12.52
N ALA A 134 -55.82 9.62 12.33
CA ALA A 134 -55.50 10.15 11.00
C ALA A 134 -54.50 9.26 10.23
N LEU A 135 -53.59 8.57 10.93
CA LEU A 135 -52.65 7.62 10.33
C LEU A 135 -53.31 6.30 9.92
N ALA A 136 -54.36 5.87 10.62
CA ALA A 136 -55.14 4.68 10.27
C ALA A 136 -55.99 4.88 9.00
N ASP A 137 -56.61 6.06 8.83
CA ASP A 137 -57.41 6.38 7.63
C ASP A 137 -56.54 6.54 6.36
N ALA A 138 -55.30 7.04 6.52
CA ALA A 138 -54.34 7.13 5.42
C ALA A 138 -53.83 5.75 4.94
N ALA A 139 -53.68 4.79 5.86
CA ALA A 139 -53.28 3.43 5.54
C ALA A 139 -54.39 2.63 4.83
N ALA A 140 -55.65 2.86 5.19
CA ALA A 140 -56.81 2.23 4.54
C ALA A 140 -57.06 2.76 3.11
N ALA A 141 -56.83 4.06 2.87
CA ALA A 141 -56.97 4.67 1.55
C ALA A 141 -55.88 4.22 0.55
N ALA A 142 -54.66 3.93 1.04
CA ALA A 142 -53.57 3.42 0.22
C ALA A 142 -53.79 1.96 -0.23
N GLN A 143 -54.36 1.11 0.63
CA GLN A 143 -54.68 -0.29 0.29
C GLN A 143 -55.87 -0.42 -0.68
N ALA A 144 -56.82 0.53 -0.67
CA ALA A 144 -57.94 0.55 -1.61
C ALA A 144 -57.53 0.99 -3.03
N ALA A 145 -56.48 1.81 -3.18
CA ALA A 145 -55.97 2.25 -4.48
C ALA A 145 -55.14 1.16 -5.20
N GLU A 146 -54.51 0.25 -4.44
CA GLU A 146 -53.70 -0.85 -4.98
C GLU A 146 -54.56 -2.02 -5.51
N ALA A 147 -55.81 -2.13 -5.05
CA ALA A 147 -56.75 -3.19 -5.45
C ALA A 147 -57.54 -2.92 -6.75
N ALA A 148 -57.45 -1.72 -7.35
CA ALA A 148 -58.34 -1.28 -8.44
C ALA A 148 -57.69 -1.16 -9.84
N SER A 149 -56.49 -1.72 -10.08
CA SER A 149 -55.81 -1.63 -11.40
C SER A 149 -55.43 -2.97 -12.05
N LEU A 150 -56.15 -4.04 -11.71
CA LEU A 150 -56.10 -5.32 -12.43
C LEU A 150 -57.12 -5.30 -13.57
N ASP A 151 -56.69 -4.88 -14.77
CA ASP A 151 -57.18 -5.43 -16.06
C ASP A 151 -56.46 -4.78 -17.26
N SER A 152 -55.47 -5.48 -17.83
CA SER A 152 -55.20 -5.48 -19.28
C SER A 152 -54.16 -6.55 -19.65
N HIS A 153 -54.44 -7.24 -20.75
CA HIS A 153 -53.71 -8.41 -21.26
C HIS A 153 -52.21 -8.17 -21.47
N THR A 154 -51.38 -8.99 -20.83
CA THR A 154 -49.92 -9.06 -21.02
C THR A 154 -49.55 -10.50 -21.42
N PRO A 155 -48.69 -10.74 -22.44
CA PRO A 155 -48.30 -12.10 -22.87
C PRO A 155 -47.51 -12.81 -21.75
N PRO A 156 -47.43 -14.16 -21.76
CA PRO A 156 -46.94 -14.90 -20.60
C PRO A 156 -45.48 -14.55 -20.27
N ARG A 157 -45.23 -14.23 -19.00
CA ARG A 157 -43.87 -14.03 -18.46
C ARG A 157 -43.07 -15.34 -18.63
N PRO A 158 -41.82 -15.29 -19.12
CA PRO A 158 -40.96 -16.46 -19.11
C PRO A 158 -40.61 -16.82 -17.66
N ARG A 159 -40.65 -18.12 -17.34
CA ARG A 159 -40.23 -18.65 -16.02
C ARG A 159 -38.79 -18.21 -15.71
N PRO A 160 -38.43 -17.94 -14.44
CA PRO A 160 -37.03 -17.69 -14.09
C PRO A 160 -36.20 -18.90 -14.49
N ARG A 161 -35.23 -18.71 -15.37
CA ARG A 161 -34.27 -19.76 -15.72
C ARG A 161 -33.36 -19.96 -14.52
N SER A 162 -33.34 -21.17 -13.96
CA SER A 162 -32.29 -21.58 -13.03
C SER A 162 -30.93 -21.48 -13.73
N MET A 163 -29.85 -21.24 -12.99
CA MET A 163 -28.48 -21.07 -13.52
C MET A 163 -27.92 -22.29 -14.27
N GLY A 164 -28.66 -23.38 -14.41
CA GLY A 164 -28.24 -24.58 -15.14
C GLY A 164 -28.34 -24.50 -16.67
N SER A 165 -28.73 -23.36 -17.27
CA SER A 165 -28.92 -23.26 -18.73
C SER A 165 -28.23 -22.07 -19.40
N ALA A 166 -27.17 -21.52 -18.79
CA ALA A 166 -26.27 -20.59 -19.48
C ALA A 166 -25.17 -21.39 -20.21
N PRO A 167 -24.74 -20.99 -21.43
CA PRO A 167 -23.71 -21.71 -22.20
C PRO A 167 -22.28 -21.59 -21.61
N PHE A 168 -22.16 -21.03 -20.40
CA PHE A 168 -20.93 -20.94 -19.61
C PHE A 168 -21.10 -21.57 -18.22
N ALA A 169 -22.12 -22.41 -18.01
CA ALA A 169 -22.22 -23.21 -16.79
C ALA A 169 -20.96 -24.07 -16.68
N ALA A 170 -20.17 -23.81 -15.65
CA ALA A 170 -19.00 -24.60 -15.31
C ALA A 170 -19.39 -26.07 -15.27
N SER A 171 -18.59 -26.93 -15.91
CA SER A 171 -18.70 -28.37 -15.75
C SER A 171 -18.79 -28.74 -14.28
N GLU A 172 -19.67 -29.71 -14.01
CA GLU A 172 -20.04 -30.21 -12.69
C GLU A 172 -18.86 -30.21 -11.70
N THR A 173 -19.08 -29.52 -10.59
CA THR A 173 -18.26 -29.55 -9.39
C THR A 173 -17.99 -30.99 -8.97
N ALA A 174 -16.74 -31.42 -9.05
CA ALA A 174 -16.24 -32.49 -8.21
C ALA A 174 -16.48 -32.10 -6.74
N ALA A 175 -16.85 -33.08 -5.91
CA ALA A 175 -17.07 -32.93 -4.48
C ALA A 175 -15.86 -32.26 -3.80
N PRO A 176 -16.06 -31.55 -2.67
CA PRO A 176 -14.95 -30.96 -1.93
C PRO A 176 -14.13 -32.10 -1.33
N ASP A 177 -13.04 -32.47 -2.00
CA ASP A 177 -12.00 -33.28 -1.39
C ASP A 177 -11.39 -32.47 -0.25
N THR A 178 -11.67 -32.91 0.97
CA THR A 178 -11.14 -32.38 2.24
C THR A 178 -9.70 -32.83 2.47
N HIS A 179 -8.90 -32.91 1.41
CA HIS A 179 -7.46 -33.05 1.55
C HIS A 179 -6.89 -31.71 1.98
N ASN A 180 -6.29 -31.68 3.17
CA ASN A 180 -5.65 -30.50 3.75
C ASN A 180 -4.82 -29.77 2.68
N ALA A 181 -5.21 -28.52 2.37
CA ALA A 181 -4.55 -27.65 1.39
C ALA A 181 -3.05 -27.36 1.70
N VAL A 182 -2.55 -27.84 2.83
CA VAL A 182 -1.17 -27.72 3.29
C VAL A 182 -0.21 -28.62 2.51
N ASP A 183 -0.66 -29.78 2.01
CA ASP A 183 0.22 -30.80 1.41
C ASP A 183 0.36 -30.72 -0.12
N VAL A 184 -0.24 -29.71 -0.77
CA VAL A 184 -0.35 -29.63 -2.24
C VAL A 184 0.74 -28.73 -2.86
N PHE A 185 1.41 -27.92 -2.03
CA PHE A 185 2.45 -26.98 -2.46
C PHE A 185 3.82 -27.37 -1.90
N ALA A 186 4.79 -27.52 -2.78
CA ALA A 186 6.17 -27.71 -2.40
C ALA A 186 6.84 -26.35 -2.15
N LYS A 187 7.49 -26.23 -0.99
CA LYS A 187 8.39 -25.13 -0.67
C LYS A 187 9.81 -25.53 -1.09
N PRO A 188 10.66 -24.58 -1.54
CA PRO A 188 12.07 -24.86 -1.78
C PRO A 188 12.71 -25.47 -0.52
N ALA A 189 13.52 -26.51 -0.68
CA ALA A 189 14.17 -27.17 0.45
C ALA A 189 14.93 -26.16 1.33
N ALA A 190 14.82 -26.33 2.64
CA ALA A 190 15.63 -25.56 3.58
C ALA A 190 17.11 -25.88 3.35
N VAL A 191 17.95 -24.85 3.40
CA VAL A 191 19.42 -25.00 3.36
C VAL A 191 19.94 -25.30 4.76
N GLU A 192 21.15 -25.84 4.87
CA GLU A 192 21.79 -25.98 6.18
C GLU A 192 22.08 -24.58 6.79
N PRO A 193 21.81 -24.39 8.10
CA PRO A 193 22.12 -23.14 8.78
C PRO A 193 23.63 -22.95 8.82
N GLN A 194 24.10 -21.82 8.26
CA GLN A 194 25.52 -21.48 8.26
C GLN A 194 25.92 -20.74 9.54
N PRO A 195 27.17 -20.91 10.00
CA PRO A 195 27.71 -20.10 11.09
C PRO A 195 27.73 -18.62 10.74
N ALA A 196 27.56 -17.76 11.77
CA ALA A 196 27.50 -16.31 11.60
C ALA A 196 28.73 -15.71 10.86
N ALA A 197 29.92 -16.29 11.04
CA ALA A 197 31.12 -15.87 10.33
C ALA A 197 31.04 -16.09 8.80
N MET A 198 30.40 -17.17 8.35
CA MET A 198 30.20 -17.43 6.91
C MET A 198 29.16 -16.47 6.32
N ILE A 199 28.11 -16.16 7.08
CA ILE A 199 27.09 -15.18 6.67
C ILE A 199 27.73 -13.79 6.53
N ALA A 200 28.59 -13.40 7.47
CA ALA A 200 29.34 -12.14 7.40
C ALA A 200 30.29 -12.10 6.18
N GLN A 201 30.97 -13.21 5.87
CA GLN A 201 31.80 -13.32 4.67
C GLN A 201 30.97 -13.17 3.38
N GLN A 202 29.80 -13.81 3.32
CA GLN A 202 28.92 -13.71 2.16
C GLN A 202 28.38 -12.28 1.98
N LEU A 203 28.00 -11.60 3.07
CA LEU A 203 27.62 -10.19 3.07
C LEU A 203 28.74 -9.33 2.47
N GLN A 204 29.96 -9.46 2.98
CA GLN A 204 31.12 -8.72 2.48
C GLN A 204 31.36 -8.98 0.99
N GLN A 205 31.40 -10.25 0.59
CA GLN A 205 31.64 -10.64 -0.80
C GLN A 205 30.59 -10.07 -1.77
N GLN A 206 29.30 -10.15 -1.43
CA GLN A 206 28.24 -9.66 -2.30
C GLN A 206 28.23 -8.14 -2.42
N PHE A 207 28.54 -7.40 -1.35
CA PHE A 207 28.71 -5.95 -1.44
C PHE A 207 29.92 -5.55 -2.28
N ASP A 208 31.06 -6.22 -2.12
CA ASP A 208 32.25 -5.95 -2.93
C ASP A 208 31.98 -6.17 -4.42
N LEU A 209 31.30 -7.26 -4.77
CA LEU A 209 30.89 -7.54 -6.14
C LEU A 209 29.87 -6.52 -6.68
N ALA A 210 28.85 -6.17 -5.87
CA ALA A 210 27.87 -5.16 -6.24
C ALA A 210 28.53 -3.79 -6.50
N TRP A 211 29.40 -3.34 -5.60
CA TRP A 211 30.10 -2.06 -5.76
C TRP A 211 31.03 -2.05 -6.97
N GLN A 212 31.74 -3.15 -7.21
CA GLN A 212 32.58 -3.31 -8.39
C GLN A 212 31.75 -3.25 -9.69
N HIS A 213 30.63 -3.98 -9.75
CA HIS A 213 29.78 -4.02 -10.94
C HIS A 213 29.10 -2.68 -11.23
N LEU A 214 28.66 -1.99 -10.18
CA LEU A 214 28.08 -0.64 -10.27
C LEU A 214 29.14 0.46 -10.50
N GLY A 215 30.42 0.13 -10.45
CA GLY A 215 31.52 1.11 -10.60
C GLY A 215 31.55 2.16 -9.49
N VAL A 216 31.04 1.84 -8.30
CA VAL A 216 31.01 2.74 -7.14
C VAL A 216 32.13 2.37 -6.17
N ALA A 217 32.94 3.35 -5.79
CA ALA A 217 33.89 3.17 -4.70
C ALA A 217 33.17 3.45 -3.38
N PRO A 218 33.09 2.48 -2.44
CA PRO A 218 32.53 2.73 -1.11
C PRO A 218 33.37 3.75 -0.34
N THR A 219 32.75 4.46 0.59
CA THR A 219 33.46 5.34 1.52
C THR A 219 34.39 4.53 2.43
N ASP A 220 35.34 5.26 3.03
CA ASP A 220 36.32 4.69 3.93
C ASP A 220 35.63 4.00 5.13
N PRO A 221 36.23 2.96 5.70
CA PRO A 221 35.69 2.31 6.88
C PRO A 221 35.86 3.22 8.11
N VAL A 222 34.86 3.19 9.00
CA VAL A 222 34.91 3.88 10.29
C VAL A 222 35.49 3.00 11.40
N SER A 223 35.84 3.62 12.53
CA SER A 223 36.33 2.90 13.71
C SER A 223 35.23 2.03 14.37
N ASP A 224 35.63 0.96 15.03
CA ASP A 224 34.71 0.08 15.77
C ASP A 224 33.93 0.83 16.88
N ASP A 225 34.52 1.88 17.47
CA ASP A 225 33.86 2.76 18.44
C ASP A 225 32.69 3.52 17.81
N GLU A 226 32.86 4.00 16.57
CA GLU A 226 31.80 4.69 15.84
C GLU A 226 30.68 3.72 15.43
N VAL A 227 31.04 2.51 14.99
CA VAL A 227 30.05 1.45 14.71
C VAL A 227 29.26 1.10 15.98
N ALA A 228 29.96 0.94 17.11
CA ALA A 228 29.35 0.67 18.40
C ALA A 228 28.37 1.79 18.80
N GLN A 229 28.74 3.06 18.58
CA GLN A 229 27.85 4.20 18.82
C GLN A 229 26.59 4.15 17.95
N ARG A 230 26.73 3.85 16.66
CA ARG A 230 25.60 3.73 15.72
C ARG A 230 24.63 2.62 16.14
N ILE A 231 25.16 1.43 16.44
CA ILE A 231 24.35 0.30 16.90
C ILE A 231 23.71 0.61 18.26
N SER A 232 24.45 1.28 19.16
CA SER A 232 23.92 1.70 20.47
C SER A 232 22.69 2.62 20.33
N GLN A 233 22.78 3.61 19.44
CA GLN A 233 21.67 4.52 19.13
C GLN A 233 20.49 3.78 18.49
N TRP A 234 20.76 2.80 17.63
CA TRP A 234 19.71 2.03 16.98
C TRP A 234 18.94 1.16 17.97
N LEU A 235 19.67 0.44 18.83
CA LEU A 235 19.14 -0.46 19.87
C LEU A 235 18.61 0.27 21.11
N ASP A 236 18.92 1.55 21.26
CA ASP A 236 18.67 2.33 22.48
C ASP A 236 19.32 1.68 23.72
N MET A 237 20.56 1.20 23.58
CA MET A 237 21.32 0.58 24.67
C MET A 237 22.83 0.68 24.41
N PRO A 238 23.69 0.62 25.44
CA PRO A 238 25.15 0.62 25.23
C PRO A 238 25.65 -0.66 24.53
N VAL A 239 26.51 -0.48 23.53
CA VAL A 239 27.25 -1.52 22.79
C VAL A 239 28.73 -1.15 22.84
N SER A 240 29.61 -2.12 23.10
CA SER A 240 31.07 -1.89 23.05
C SER A 240 31.63 -2.10 21.64
N ALA A 241 32.81 -1.53 21.35
CA ALA A 241 33.54 -1.77 20.10
C ALA A 241 33.77 -3.27 19.82
N GLU A 242 34.10 -4.04 20.86
CA GLU A 242 34.29 -5.51 20.76
C GLU A 242 33.00 -6.23 20.32
N GLN A 243 31.83 -5.74 20.73
CA GLN A 243 30.53 -6.32 20.37
C GLN A 243 30.05 -5.88 18.98
N ALA A 244 30.45 -4.68 18.54
CA ALA A 244 29.92 -4.06 17.33
C ALA A 244 30.21 -4.85 16.04
N GLY A 245 31.35 -5.55 15.98
CA GLY A 245 31.72 -6.44 14.88
C GLY A 245 31.27 -7.91 15.05
N ASP A 246 30.72 -8.29 16.21
CA ASP A 246 30.33 -9.66 16.51
C ASP A 246 28.80 -9.81 16.47
N SER A 247 28.29 -10.35 15.36
CA SER A 247 26.86 -10.64 15.18
C SER A 247 26.30 -11.56 16.28
N GLN A 248 27.07 -12.49 16.84
CA GLN A 248 26.58 -13.31 17.96
C GLN A 248 26.46 -12.50 19.26
N ALA A 249 27.35 -11.53 19.49
CA ALA A 249 27.19 -10.58 20.59
C ALA A 249 25.95 -9.70 20.38
N ILE A 250 25.74 -9.15 19.18
CA ILE A 250 24.56 -8.33 18.86
C ILE A 250 23.26 -9.15 19.00
N ALA A 251 23.23 -10.40 18.54
CA ALA A 251 22.08 -11.29 18.72
C ALA A 251 21.75 -11.47 20.22
N ARG A 252 22.76 -11.69 21.08
CA ARG A 252 22.56 -11.77 22.54
C ARG A 252 22.00 -10.47 23.13
N LEU A 253 22.41 -9.30 22.63
CA LEU A 253 21.85 -8.02 23.05
C LEU A 253 20.38 -7.89 22.62
N LEU A 254 20.05 -8.27 21.38
CA LEU A 254 18.68 -8.23 20.84
C LEU A 254 17.70 -9.13 21.60
N ARG A 255 18.17 -10.22 22.21
CA ARG A 255 17.35 -11.05 23.12
C ARG A 255 17.02 -10.38 24.45
N GLN A 256 17.69 -9.28 24.80
CA GLN A 256 17.32 -8.50 25.99
C GLN A 256 16.02 -7.74 25.72
N LYS A 257 15.17 -7.67 26.75
CA LYS A 257 13.81 -7.09 26.64
C LYS A 257 13.79 -5.67 26.05
N GLN A 258 14.76 -4.82 26.38
CA GLN A 258 14.83 -3.45 25.88
C GLN A 258 15.11 -3.43 24.36
N ALA A 259 16.20 -4.05 23.93
CA ALA A 259 16.59 -4.11 22.52
C ALA A 259 15.57 -4.85 21.65
N GLY A 260 15.07 -6.00 22.10
CA GLY A 260 14.06 -6.76 21.36
C GLY A 260 12.77 -5.98 21.14
N ARG A 261 12.32 -5.19 22.14
CA ARG A 261 11.18 -4.28 21.98
C ARG A 261 11.47 -3.14 21.02
N GLN A 262 12.66 -2.53 21.09
CA GLN A 262 13.05 -1.45 20.19
C GLN A 262 13.14 -1.93 18.73
N ALA A 263 13.79 -3.08 18.49
CA ALA A 263 13.85 -3.72 17.19
C ALA A 263 12.46 -4.08 16.65
N SER A 264 11.58 -4.64 17.51
CA SER A 264 10.19 -4.95 17.14
C SER A 264 9.39 -3.71 16.77
N GLN A 265 9.55 -2.61 17.51
CA GLN A 265 8.91 -1.34 17.19
C GLN A 265 9.36 -0.79 15.84
N ARG A 266 10.65 -0.89 15.51
CA ARG A 266 11.19 -0.49 14.21
C ARG A 266 10.70 -1.40 13.09
N LEU A 267 10.66 -2.71 13.30
CA LEU A 267 10.13 -3.67 12.34
C LEU A 267 8.63 -3.42 12.06
N LEU A 268 7.82 -3.27 13.11
CA LEU A 268 6.39 -2.97 12.99
C LEU A 268 6.13 -1.66 12.25
N ALA A 269 6.98 -0.65 12.45
CA ALA A 269 6.89 0.60 11.68
C ALA A 269 7.10 0.37 10.17
N GLN A 270 7.97 -0.57 9.79
CA GLN A 270 8.19 -0.94 8.39
C GLN A 270 7.07 -1.82 7.82
N LEU A 271 6.59 -2.80 8.61
CA LEU A 271 5.51 -3.70 8.20
C LEU A 271 4.17 -2.97 8.02
N LEU A 272 3.85 -2.05 8.94
CA LEU A 272 2.58 -1.31 8.94
C LEU A 272 2.66 0.04 8.23
N GLY A 273 3.87 0.51 7.89
CA GLY A 273 4.08 1.76 7.15
C GLY A 273 3.30 2.94 7.75
N PRO A 274 2.55 3.71 6.95
CA PRO A 274 1.74 4.83 7.45
C PRO A 274 0.59 4.43 8.39
N ALA A 275 0.19 3.16 8.47
CA ALA A 275 -0.75 2.70 9.48
C ALA A 275 -0.14 2.78 10.89
N TRP A 276 1.16 2.53 11.05
CA TRP A 276 1.85 2.58 12.35
C TRP A 276 1.69 3.92 13.09
N ARG A 277 1.64 5.03 12.35
CA ARG A 277 1.48 6.39 12.91
C ARG A 277 0.06 6.68 13.39
N ARG A 278 -0.93 5.92 12.90
CA ARG A 278 -2.36 6.13 13.19
C ARG A 278 -2.87 5.25 14.33
N ILE A 279 -2.13 4.21 14.69
CA ILE A 279 -2.49 3.29 15.79
C ILE A 279 -2.34 4.03 17.12
N GLN A 280 -3.33 3.86 18.00
CA GLN A 280 -3.30 4.40 19.36
C GLN A 280 -2.21 3.73 20.22
N ALA A 281 -1.90 4.31 21.38
CA ALA A 281 -0.79 3.87 22.22
C ALA A 281 -0.93 2.41 22.71
N GLU A 282 -2.13 1.99 23.12
CA GLU A 282 -2.35 0.66 23.69
C GLU A 282 -2.21 -0.48 22.66
N PRO A 283 -2.90 -0.47 21.49
CA PRO A 283 -2.71 -1.51 20.48
C PRO A 283 -1.27 -1.55 19.95
N LYS A 284 -0.60 -0.40 19.91
CA LYS A 284 0.82 -0.29 19.55
C LYS A 284 1.71 -1.04 20.55
N GLN A 285 1.48 -0.84 21.85
CA GLN A 285 2.22 -1.56 22.89
C GLN A 285 1.94 -3.06 22.85
N THR A 286 0.70 -3.46 22.60
CA THR A 286 0.29 -4.87 22.44
C THR A 286 1.05 -5.52 21.29
N LEU A 287 1.12 -4.87 20.12
CA LEU A 287 1.89 -5.36 18.97
C LEU A 287 3.39 -5.45 19.26
N VAL A 288 3.99 -4.38 19.84
CA VAL A 288 5.43 -4.40 20.19
C VAL A 288 5.73 -5.53 21.16
N GLN A 289 4.92 -5.70 22.19
CA GLN A 289 5.12 -6.76 23.18
C GLN A 289 4.99 -8.14 22.56
N PHE A 290 3.99 -8.35 21.70
CA PHE A 290 3.78 -9.63 21.04
C PHE A 290 4.91 -9.96 20.07
N VAL A 291 5.28 -9.05 19.16
CA VAL A 291 6.37 -9.28 18.20
C VAL A 291 7.73 -9.40 18.90
N SER A 292 7.95 -8.70 20.02
CA SER A 292 9.20 -8.83 20.78
C SER A 292 9.46 -10.23 21.32
N SER A 293 8.42 -11.03 21.44
CA SER A 293 8.57 -12.43 21.86
C SER A 293 9.13 -13.35 20.78
N SER A 294 9.28 -12.89 19.52
CA SER A 294 10.06 -13.60 18.49
C SER A 294 11.58 -13.49 18.68
N PHE A 295 12.03 -12.66 19.62
CA PHE A 295 13.45 -12.63 20.00
C PHE A 295 13.78 -13.69 21.05
N ASP A 296 12.78 -14.34 21.64
CA ASP A 296 12.97 -15.49 22.53
C ASP A 296 13.36 -16.72 21.70
N GLU A 297 14.19 -17.60 22.27
CA GLU A 297 14.62 -18.83 21.58
C GLU A 297 13.43 -19.73 21.25
N GLY A 298 13.42 -20.32 20.05
CA GLY A 298 12.38 -21.24 19.59
C GLY A 298 11.07 -20.58 19.15
N ARG A 299 11.05 -19.26 18.94
CA ARG A 299 9.85 -18.50 18.50
C ARG A 299 10.05 -17.78 17.16
N GLY A 300 9.99 -18.54 16.08
CA GLY A 300 10.11 -18.01 14.72
C GLY A 300 9.05 -16.97 14.37
N PHE A 301 9.46 -15.93 13.65
CA PHE A 301 8.56 -14.87 13.18
C PHE A 301 7.46 -15.39 12.22
N ASP A 302 7.73 -16.46 11.48
CA ASP A 302 6.76 -17.11 10.61
C ASP A 302 5.55 -17.68 11.37
N ALA A 303 5.78 -18.36 12.49
CA ALA A 303 4.74 -18.86 13.37
C ALA A 303 3.96 -17.70 14.03
N LEU A 304 4.65 -16.63 14.45
CA LEU A 304 3.96 -15.43 14.96
C LEU A 304 3.12 -14.75 13.88
N THR A 305 3.56 -14.77 12.62
CA THR A 305 2.79 -14.19 11.51
C THR A 305 1.45 -14.88 11.36
N GLN A 306 1.37 -16.21 11.53
CA GLN A 306 0.08 -16.92 11.56
C GLN A 306 -0.80 -16.47 12.73
N GLN A 307 -0.21 -16.35 13.91
CA GLN A 307 -0.92 -15.91 15.12
C GLN A 307 -1.42 -14.46 15.00
N LEU A 308 -0.77 -13.60 14.21
CA LEU A 308 -1.28 -12.26 13.94
C LEU A 308 -2.57 -12.26 13.10
N PHE A 309 -2.88 -13.32 12.34
CA PHE A 309 -4.15 -13.43 11.63
C PHE A 309 -5.25 -14.13 12.45
N PHE A 310 -4.94 -15.19 13.19
CA PHE A 310 -5.96 -15.99 13.89
C PHE A 310 -5.99 -15.84 15.40
N GLY A 311 -4.96 -15.22 15.99
CA GLY A 311 -4.64 -15.41 17.40
C GLY A 311 -4.13 -16.83 17.67
N SER A 312 -4.09 -17.20 18.95
CA SER A 312 -3.85 -18.56 19.44
C SER A 312 -4.59 -18.73 20.76
N ASP A 313 -4.53 -19.91 21.37
CA ASP A 313 -5.03 -20.12 22.73
C ASP A 313 -4.27 -19.21 23.71
N GLY A 314 -4.91 -18.10 24.11
CA GLY A 314 -4.35 -17.11 25.03
C GLY A 314 -4.70 -15.66 24.67
N ASP A 315 -4.95 -14.85 25.71
CA ASP A 315 -5.43 -13.48 25.56
C ASP A 315 -4.45 -12.57 24.78
N ALA A 316 -3.14 -12.79 24.91
CA ALA A 316 -2.12 -11.94 24.28
C ALA A 316 -2.10 -12.06 22.75
N ALA A 317 -2.18 -13.29 22.21
CA ALA A 317 -2.19 -13.52 20.78
C ALA A 317 -3.50 -13.03 20.14
N ALA A 318 -4.64 -13.23 20.81
CA ALA A 318 -5.93 -12.71 20.35
C ALA A 318 -5.94 -11.17 20.29
N GLN A 319 -5.41 -10.50 21.33
CA GLN A 319 -5.29 -9.03 21.35
C GLN A 319 -4.33 -8.51 20.27
N ALA A 320 -3.19 -9.18 20.08
CA ALA A 320 -2.23 -8.82 19.04
C ALA A 320 -2.81 -9.01 17.63
N SER A 321 -3.55 -10.08 17.39
CA SER A 321 -4.24 -10.31 16.12
C SER A 321 -5.28 -9.24 15.82
N ALA A 322 -6.14 -8.91 16.79
CA ALA A 322 -7.10 -7.83 16.64
C ALA A 322 -6.42 -6.48 16.36
N ALA A 323 -5.33 -6.15 17.06
CA ALA A 323 -4.56 -4.93 16.83
C ALA A 323 -3.92 -4.91 15.43
N TRP A 324 -3.35 -6.03 15.00
CA TRP A 324 -2.69 -6.17 13.70
C TRP A 324 -3.68 -6.06 12.55
N LEU A 325 -4.74 -6.85 12.57
CA LEU A 325 -5.77 -6.85 11.54
C LEU A 325 -6.45 -5.48 11.45
N SER A 326 -6.76 -4.86 12.59
CA SER A 326 -7.36 -3.51 12.60
C SER A 326 -6.41 -2.45 12.03
N ALA A 327 -5.10 -2.60 12.26
CA ALA A 327 -4.09 -1.74 11.67
C ALA A 327 -3.95 -1.92 10.14
N LEU A 328 -4.01 -3.17 9.64
CA LEU A 328 -3.96 -3.47 8.21
C LEU A 328 -5.23 -3.01 7.47
N ALA A 329 -6.40 -3.27 8.06
CA ALA A 329 -7.67 -3.31 7.35
C ALA A 329 -8.37 -1.98 7.15
N GLY A 330 -8.17 -1.03 8.06
CA GLY A 330 -9.23 -0.05 8.28
C GLY A 330 -10.58 -0.79 8.42
N GLU A 331 -11.55 -0.50 7.55
CA GLU A 331 -12.93 -1.02 7.64
C GLU A 331 -13.33 -1.98 6.50
N ARG A 332 -12.41 -2.40 5.62
CA ARG A 332 -12.73 -3.19 4.41
C ARG A 332 -11.60 -4.17 4.03
N SER A 333 -11.88 -5.10 3.12
CA SER A 333 -10.91 -6.06 2.56
C SER A 333 -9.81 -5.44 1.69
N VAL A 334 -10.10 -4.35 0.98
CA VAL A 334 -9.15 -3.70 0.05
C VAL A 334 -7.89 -3.19 0.75
N PRO A 335 -7.95 -2.43 1.87
CA PRO A 335 -6.72 -2.02 2.57
C PRO A 335 -5.91 -3.19 3.14
N VAL A 336 -6.56 -4.25 3.64
CA VAL A 336 -5.85 -5.47 4.09
C VAL A 336 -5.02 -6.06 2.95
N THR A 337 -5.63 -6.18 1.77
CA THR A 337 -5.00 -6.75 0.57
C THR A 337 -3.72 -5.99 0.21
N GLN A 338 -3.80 -4.66 0.14
CA GLN A 338 -2.65 -3.80 -0.16
C GLN A 338 -1.57 -3.90 0.92
N GLN A 339 -1.97 -3.79 2.19
CA GLN A 339 -1.01 -3.74 3.29
C GLN A 339 -0.36 -5.11 3.56
N MET A 340 -1.05 -6.23 3.30
CA MET A 340 -0.47 -7.57 3.34
C MET A 340 0.57 -7.76 2.22
N GLY A 341 0.26 -7.30 1.00
CA GLY A 341 1.21 -7.31 -0.12
C GLY A 341 2.51 -6.59 0.23
N HIS A 342 2.41 -5.38 0.80
CA HIS A 342 3.56 -4.66 1.33
C HIS A 342 4.23 -5.43 2.48
N ALA A 343 3.51 -5.73 3.56
CA ALA A 343 4.09 -6.21 4.80
C ALA A 343 4.75 -7.59 4.69
N LEU A 344 4.15 -8.52 3.95
CA LEU A 344 4.52 -9.94 4.00
C LEU A 344 5.01 -10.49 2.65
N LEU A 345 4.69 -9.83 1.54
CA LEU A 345 5.10 -10.28 0.20
C LEU A 345 6.19 -9.41 -0.43
N ASP A 346 6.41 -8.20 0.11
CA ASP A 346 7.23 -7.17 -0.52
C ASP A 346 6.81 -6.88 -1.97
N MET A 347 5.48 -6.86 -2.18
CA MET A 347 4.86 -6.58 -3.47
C MET A 347 4.06 -5.27 -3.38
N ASP A 348 4.19 -4.42 -4.40
CA ASP A 348 3.31 -3.26 -4.56
C ASP A 348 2.05 -3.67 -5.32
N LEU A 349 0.99 -3.97 -4.57
CA LEU A 349 -0.31 -4.36 -5.15
C LEU A 349 -1.22 -3.16 -5.44
N ALA A 350 -0.72 -1.92 -5.33
CA ALA A 350 -1.57 -0.73 -5.38
C ALA A 350 -2.18 -0.50 -6.78
N CYS A 351 -1.38 -0.63 -7.84
CA CYS A 351 -1.83 -0.47 -9.23
C CYS A 351 -2.87 -1.52 -9.61
N ALA A 352 -2.65 -2.77 -9.17
CA ALA A 352 -3.52 -3.92 -9.34
C ALA A 352 -4.96 -3.70 -8.84
N ARG A 353 -5.22 -2.70 -8.00
CA ARG A 353 -6.59 -2.37 -7.62
C ARG A 353 -7.45 -1.93 -8.82
N CYS A 354 -6.87 -1.17 -9.75
CA CYS A 354 -7.58 -0.48 -10.82
C CYS A 354 -7.32 -1.05 -12.22
N HIS A 355 -6.14 -1.62 -12.45
CA HIS A 355 -5.74 -2.28 -13.70
C HIS A 355 -4.61 -3.26 -13.42
N ASP A 356 -4.30 -4.16 -14.36
CA ASP A 356 -3.10 -5.03 -14.24
C ASP A 356 -1.85 -4.15 -14.10
N ASP A 357 -0.89 -4.56 -13.26
CA ASP A 357 0.28 -3.74 -12.99
C ASP A 357 1.07 -3.47 -14.31
N PRO A 358 1.42 -2.21 -14.60
CA PRO A 358 2.00 -1.85 -15.88
C PRO A 358 3.49 -2.25 -15.99
N ILE A 359 4.12 -2.60 -14.87
CA ILE A 359 5.55 -2.91 -14.78
C ILE A 359 5.74 -4.40 -14.46
N ASP A 360 5.02 -4.93 -13.46
CA ASP A 360 5.08 -6.32 -13.06
C ASP A 360 3.90 -7.14 -13.61
N SER A 361 4.11 -7.78 -14.76
CA SER A 361 3.11 -8.63 -15.41
C SER A 361 2.58 -9.81 -14.57
N GLN A 362 3.22 -10.13 -13.44
CA GLN A 362 2.76 -11.17 -12.50
C GLN A 362 1.66 -10.66 -11.57
N ILE A 363 1.41 -9.34 -11.53
CA ILE A 363 0.41 -8.72 -10.66
C ILE A 363 -0.80 -8.29 -11.50
N ARG A 364 -1.87 -9.09 -11.45
CA ARG A 364 -3.12 -8.81 -12.18
C ARG A 364 -4.19 -8.22 -11.29
N GLN A 365 -5.06 -7.40 -11.88
CA GLN A 365 -6.21 -6.83 -11.19
C GLN A 365 -7.15 -7.90 -10.66
N GLN A 366 -7.36 -8.96 -11.44
CA GLN A 366 -8.19 -10.09 -11.03
C GLN A 366 -7.67 -10.74 -9.73
N ASP A 367 -6.35 -10.87 -9.58
CA ASP A 367 -5.73 -11.54 -8.43
C ASP A 367 -5.78 -10.66 -7.18
N PHE A 368 -5.63 -9.34 -7.34
CA PHE A 368 -5.88 -8.38 -6.26
C PHE A 368 -7.28 -8.54 -5.65
N TRP A 369 -8.31 -8.54 -6.51
CA TRP A 369 -9.69 -8.66 -6.03
C TRP A 369 -10.03 -10.08 -5.55
N ALA A 370 -9.33 -11.11 -6.03
CA ALA A 370 -9.46 -12.46 -5.52
C ALA A 370 -8.92 -12.58 -4.09
N LEU A 371 -7.77 -11.98 -3.80
CA LEU A 371 -7.23 -11.92 -2.44
C LEU A 371 -8.09 -11.05 -1.52
N ALA A 372 -8.62 -9.92 -2.02
CA ALA A 372 -9.60 -9.13 -1.28
C ALA A 372 -10.85 -9.94 -0.93
N ALA A 373 -11.29 -10.83 -1.82
CA ALA A 373 -12.40 -11.72 -1.54
C ALA A 373 -12.05 -12.77 -0.46
N VAL A 374 -10.81 -13.23 -0.35
CA VAL A 374 -10.37 -14.07 0.79
C VAL A 374 -10.59 -13.32 2.11
N PHE A 375 -10.12 -12.08 2.21
CA PHE A 375 -10.29 -11.27 3.42
C PHE A 375 -11.73 -10.92 3.74
N GLU A 376 -12.55 -10.61 2.73
CA GLU A 376 -13.98 -10.32 2.93
C GLU A 376 -14.75 -11.51 3.52
N ASN A 377 -14.33 -12.75 3.22
CA ASN A 377 -14.98 -13.96 3.73
C ASN A 377 -14.35 -14.52 5.02
N GLY A 378 -13.09 -14.16 5.31
CA GLY A 378 -12.35 -14.64 6.48
C GLY A 378 -12.24 -13.64 7.64
N LEU A 379 -12.64 -12.37 7.43
CA LEU A 379 -12.54 -11.32 8.45
C LEU A 379 -13.90 -10.67 8.74
N GLN A 380 -14.14 -10.36 10.01
CA GLN A 380 -15.26 -9.54 10.46
C GLN A 380 -14.78 -8.12 10.75
N TYR A 381 -15.44 -7.15 10.11
CA TYR A 381 -15.19 -5.73 10.29
C TYR A 381 -16.27 -5.12 11.18
N SER A 382 -15.86 -4.47 12.26
CA SER A 382 -16.75 -3.83 13.23
C SER A 382 -16.17 -2.52 13.75
N ARG A 383 -16.86 -1.87 14.70
CA ARG A 383 -16.34 -0.74 15.46
C ARG A 383 -16.45 -1.02 16.95
N ASN A 384 -15.45 -0.60 17.71
CA ASN A 384 -15.52 -0.63 19.17
C ASN A 384 -16.40 0.50 19.73
N GLN A 385 -16.55 0.57 21.06
CA GLN A 385 -17.40 1.58 21.72
C GLN A 385 -16.96 3.04 21.45
N SER A 386 -15.67 3.26 21.21
CA SER A 386 -15.12 4.58 20.81
C SER A 386 -15.29 4.88 19.32
N GLY A 387 -15.88 3.99 18.53
CA GLY A 387 -16.05 4.14 17.09
C GLY A 387 -14.80 3.79 16.26
N GLU A 388 -13.75 3.26 16.87
CA GLU A 388 -12.54 2.85 16.17
C GLU A 388 -12.75 1.51 15.44
N PRO A 389 -12.13 1.30 14.26
CA PRO A 389 -12.19 0.02 13.56
C PRO A 389 -11.69 -1.13 14.43
N LEU A 390 -12.44 -2.23 14.43
CA LEU A 390 -12.06 -3.48 15.08
C LEU A 390 -12.28 -4.62 14.09
N VAL A 391 -11.20 -5.34 13.79
CA VAL A 391 -11.18 -6.46 12.84
C VAL A 391 -10.73 -7.73 13.53
N GLN A 392 -11.44 -8.81 13.27
CA GLN A 392 -11.19 -10.13 13.85
C GLN A 392 -11.31 -11.18 12.76
N ALA A 393 -10.48 -12.23 12.82
CA ALA A 393 -10.69 -13.39 11.96
C ALA A 393 -11.94 -14.16 12.38
N THR A 394 -12.64 -14.70 11.39
CA THR A 394 -13.82 -15.55 11.59
C THR A 394 -13.66 -16.86 10.84
N ARG A 395 -14.40 -17.88 11.24
CA ARG A 395 -14.52 -19.09 10.41
C ARG A 395 -15.06 -18.72 9.04
N GLN A 396 -14.46 -19.32 8.02
CA GLN A 396 -14.85 -19.14 6.62
C GLN A 396 -16.35 -19.40 6.44
N ALA A 397 -17.02 -18.55 5.67
CA ALA A 397 -18.43 -18.77 5.33
C ALA A 397 -18.63 -20.06 4.51
N ASP A 398 -19.69 -20.81 4.80
CA ASP A 398 -20.09 -22.04 4.08
C ASP A 398 -20.29 -21.82 2.56
N SER A 399 -20.49 -20.57 2.14
CA SER A 399 -20.63 -20.18 0.74
C SER A 399 -19.84 -18.88 0.49
N PRO A 400 -18.56 -18.99 0.08
CA PRO A 400 -17.71 -17.83 -0.13
C PRO A 400 -18.26 -16.91 -1.22
N LYS A 401 -18.31 -15.61 -0.93
CA LYS A 401 -18.77 -14.58 -1.87
C LYS A 401 -17.61 -14.03 -2.67
N GLY A 402 -17.84 -13.80 -3.97
CA GLY A 402 -16.90 -13.05 -4.80
C GLY A 402 -17.01 -11.54 -4.59
N GLN A 403 -15.95 -10.81 -4.94
CA GLN A 403 -15.93 -9.35 -4.95
C GLN A 403 -16.14 -8.82 -6.37
N PHE A 404 -17.07 -7.89 -6.53
CA PHE A 404 -17.26 -7.17 -7.79
C PHE A 404 -16.26 -6.03 -7.91
N PHE A 405 -15.71 -5.85 -9.11
CA PHE A 405 -14.81 -4.75 -9.44
C PHE A 405 -15.02 -4.29 -10.88
N GLU A 406 -14.55 -3.07 -11.18
CA GLU A 406 -14.69 -2.45 -12.49
C GLU A 406 -13.35 -2.42 -13.22
N LEU A 407 -13.38 -2.74 -14.51
CA LEU A 407 -12.26 -2.56 -15.42
C LEU A 407 -12.13 -1.08 -15.83
N PRO A 408 -10.96 -0.66 -16.36
CA PRO A 408 -10.77 0.70 -16.89
C PRO A 408 -11.78 1.12 -17.97
N ASP A 409 -12.36 0.16 -18.69
CA ASP A 409 -13.38 0.39 -19.73
C ASP A 409 -14.82 0.43 -19.19
N GLY A 410 -15.01 0.32 -17.86
CA GLY A 410 -16.30 0.35 -17.18
C GLY A 410 -17.05 -0.98 -17.15
N ARG A 411 -16.49 -2.07 -17.69
CA ARG A 411 -17.08 -3.41 -17.52
C ARG A 411 -16.90 -3.89 -16.08
N GLN A 412 -17.92 -4.54 -15.53
CA GLN A 412 -17.84 -5.17 -14.21
C GLN A 412 -17.42 -6.64 -14.34
N ARG A 413 -16.57 -7.07 -13.41
CA ARG A 413 -16.15 -8.47 -13.23
C ARG A 413 -16.35 -8.88 -11.77
N VAL A 414 -16.31 -10.18 -11.54
CA VAL A 414 -16.30 -10.77 -10.20
C VAL A 414 -15.01 -11.56 -10.00
N ALA A 415 -14.38 -11.41 -8.85
CA ALA A 415 -13.29 -12.26 -8.39
C ALA A 415 -13.76 -13.16 -7.27
N LEU A 416 -13.58 -14.46 -7.43
CA LEU A 416 -13.80 -15.44 -6.36
C LEU A 416 -12.59 -15.44 -5.43
N PRO A 417 -12.75 -15.76 -4.13
CA PRO A 417 -11.65 -15.89 -3.19
C PRO A 417 -10.53 -16.80 -3.70
N ALA A 418 -9.34 -16.23 -3.87
CA ALA A 418 -8.13 -16.96 -4.21
C ALA A 418 -6.90 -16.09 -3.95
N MET A 419 -5.77 -16.73 -3.61
CA MET A 419 -4.44 -16.15 -3.69
C MET A 419 -3.59 -16.96 -4.69
N PRO A 420 -2.93 -16.31 -5.67
CA PRO A 420 -2.01 -17.01 -6.55
C PRO A 420 -0.85 -17.64 -5.74
N PRO A 421 -0.59 -18.96 -5.86
CA PRO A 421 0.52 -19.59 -5.12
C PRO A 421 1.90 -19.01 -5.48
N ALA A 422 2.05 -18.50 -6.71
CA ALA A 422 3.27 -17.82 -7.17
C ALA A 422 3.59 -16.57 -6.32
N TRP A 423 2.58 -15.87 -5.78
CA TRP A 423 2.82 -14.74 -4.87
C TRP A 423 3.46 -15.18 -3.56
N LEU A 424 3.43 -16.46 -3.21
CA LEU A 424 4.06 -17.05 -2.03
C LEU A 424 5.34 -17.83 -2.36
N ASP A 425 5.82 -17.74 -3.60
CA ASP A 425 6.94 -18.55 -4.14
C ASP A 425 6.73 -20.06 -3.97
N LEU A 426 5.48 -20.51 -4.09
CA LEU A 426 5.10 -21.91 -3.99
C LEU A 426 5.05 -22.57 -5.37
N GLN A 427 5.51 -23.82 -5.44
CA GLN A 427 5.41 -24.67 -6.63
C GLN A 427 4.38 -25.77 -6.42
N PRO A 428 3.61 -26.19 -7.45
CA PRO A 428 2.71 -27.34 -7.34
C PRO A 428 3.51 -28.61 -7.05
N ALA A 429 3.08 -29.42 -6.06
CA ALA A 429 3.75 -30.66 -5.68
C ALA A 429 3.47 -31.84 -6.65
N GLY A 430 2.59 -31.67 -7.65
CA GLY A 430 2.23 -32.71 -8.62
C GLY A 430 1.42 -32.19 -9.82
N PRO A 431 1.05 -33.07 -10.78
CA PRO A 431 0.36 -32.71 -12.03
C PRO A 431 -1.13 -32.35 -11.86
N SER A 432 -1.61 -32.12 -10.63
CA SER A 432 -3.00 -31.77 -10.35
C SER A 432 -3.27 -30.30 -10.61
N ASP A 433 -4.42 -30.03 -11.23
CA ASP A 433 -5.02 -28.72 -11.35
C ASP A 433 -5.05 -27.99 -9.99
N ALA A 434 -4.72 -26.70 -10.05
CA ALA A 434 -4.48 -25.80 -8.93
C ALA A 434 -5.51 -25.93 -7.79
N VAL A 435 -5.07 -26.46 -6.64
CA VAL A 435 -5.73 -26.16 -5.36
C VAL A 435 -5.45 -24.70 -5.06
N SER A 436 -6.34 -23.81 -5.46
CA SER A 436 -6.20 -22.38 -5.14
C SER A 436 -6.33 -22.17 -3.63
N LEU A 437 -5.52 -21.28 -3.07
CA LEU A 437 -5.62 -20.82 -1.69
C LEU A 437 -6.86 -19.93 -1.56
N ARG A 438 -8.03 -20.51 -1.26
CA ARG A 438 -9.35 -19.84 -1.37
C ARG A 438 -9.86 -19.20 -0.10
N ASP A 439 -9.24 -19.50 1.04
CA ASP A 439 -9.70 -19.06 2.36
C ASP A 439 -8.51 -18.59 3.21
N LEU A 440 -8.84 -17.90 4.30
CA LEU A 440 -7.82 -17.29 5.15
C LEU A 440 -6.94 -18.36 5.83
N ASP A 441 -7.52 -19.49 6.21
CA ASP A 441 -6.82 -20.61 6.86
C ASP A 441 -5.75 -21.18 5.91
N SER A 442 -6.12 -21.49 4.68
CA SER A 442 -5.21 -22.03 3.65
C SER A 442 -4.12 -21.04 3.27
N VAL A 443 -4.44 -19.74 3.12
CA VAL A 443 -3.44 -18.69 2.85
C VAL A 443 -2.45 -18.59 4.00
N THR A 444 -2.92 -18.51 5.24
CA THR A 444 -2.04 -18.29 6.39
C THR A 444 -1.21 -19.51 6.78
N ALA A 445 -1.72 -20.72 6.57
CA ALA A 445 -0.96 -21.95 6.75
C ALA A 445 0.32 -21.95 5.91
N GLN A 446 0.33 -21.24 4.77
CA GLN A 446 1.51 -21.15 3.93
C GLN A 446 2.63 -20.27 4.49
N TRP A 447 2.39 -19.48 5.54
CA TRP A 447 3.42 -18.61 6.14
C TRP A 447 4.55 -19.37 6.85
N GLN A 448 4.26 -20.56 7.40
CA GLN A 448 5.28 -21.36 8.08
C GLN A 448 6.38 -21.72 7.08
N ASP A 449 7.65 -21.51 7.42
CA ASP A 449 8.78 -21.80 6.52
C ASP A 449 8.64 -21.22 5.09
N ASN A 450 8.03 -20.04 4.95
CA ASN A 450 7.72 -19.50 3.63
C ASN A 450 8.90 -18.73 2.99
N PRO A 451 9.33 -19.08 1.76
CA PRO A 451 10.40 -18.36 1.04
C PRO A 451 10.09 -16.90 0.77
N ARG A 452 8.85 -16.58 0.36
CA ARG A 452 8.44 -15.19 0.10
C ARG A 452 8.42 -14.36 1.38
N LEU A 453 7.89 -14.90 2.47
CA LEU A 453 7.89 -14.23 3.78
C LEU A 453 9.32 -13.93 4.23
N ALA A 454 10.26 -14.87 4.06
CA ALA A 454 11.65 -14.66 4.42
C ALA A 454 12.30 -13.54 3.60
N ARG A 455 12.07 -13.50 2.28
CA ARG A 455 12.54 -12.40 1.41
C ARG A 455 11.99 -11.05 1.84
N SER A 456 10.69 -11.00 2.11
CA SER A 456 10.02 -9.79 2.59
C SER A 456 10.59 -9.33 3.93
N LEU A 457 10.76 -10.26 4.88
CA LEU A 457 11.30 -9.98 6.20
C LEU A 457 12.73 -9.43 6.12
N VAL A 458 13.61 -10.00 5.28
CA VAL A 458 14.96 -9.49 5.05
C VAL A 458 14.92 -8.03 4.58
N ASN A 459 14.11 -7.72 3.55
CA ASN A 459 13.99 -6.34 3.07
C ASN A 459 13.42 -5.39 4.14
N ARG A 460 12.43 -5.83 4.93
CA ARG A 460 11.82 -5.00 5.99
C ARG A 460 12.79 -4.74 7.14
N VAL A 461 13.57 -5.74 7.54
CA VAL A 461 14.65 -5.58 8.52
C VAL A 461 15.72 -4.64 7.97
N TRP A 462 16.14 -4.83 6.72
CA TRP A 462 17.10 -3.95 6.06
C TRP A 462 16.66 -2.49 6.05
N THR A 463 15.41 -2.22 5.64
CA THR A 463 14.82 -0.86 5.67
C THR A 463 14.76 -0.28 7.09
N SER A 464 14.53 -1.11 8.10
CA SER A 464 14.48 -0.65 9.49
C SER A 464 15.85 -0.20 10.04
N VAL A 465 16.94 -0.66 9.42
CA VAL A 465 18.33 -0.34 9.78
C VAL A 465 18.89 0.77 8.88
N TYR A 466 18.78 0.60 7.56
CA TYR A 466 19.42 1.46 6.56
C TYR A 466 18.45 2.44 5.87
N GLY A 467 17.20 2.50 6.29
CA GLY A 467 16.20 3.45 5.78
C GLY A 467 15.61 3.13 4.39
N ARG A 468 16.16 2.13 3.70
CA ARG A 468 15.72 1.66 2.37
C ARG A 468 15.84 0.13 2.25
N PRO A 469 15.05 -0.53 1.39
CA PRO A 469 15.13 -1.98 1.24
C PRO A 469 16.42 -2.40 0.54
N LEU A 470 16.91 -3.63 0.77
CA LEU A 470 18.10 -4.17 0.11
C LEU A 470 17.89 -4.32 -1.41
N THR A 471 16.67 -4.71 -1.81
CA THR A 471 16.19 -4.70 -3.20
C THR A 471 14.87 -3.96 -3.25
N GLY A 472 14.64 -3.10 -4.23
CA GLY A 472 13.37 -2.36 -4.35
C GLY A 472 12.46 -2.88 -5.46
N ALA A 473 11.19 -2.46 -5.39
CA ALA A 473 10.26 -2.59 -6.50
C ALA A 473 10.64 -1.59 -7.60
N VAL A 474 10.42 -1.95 -8.87
CA VAL A 474 10.69 -1.08 -10.02
C VAL A 474 9.82 0.19 -9.98
N SER A 475 8.68 0.14 -9.31
CA SER A 475 7.80 1.30 -9.10
C SER A 475 8.33 2.31 -8.08
N ASP A 476 9.25 1.93 -7.18
CA ASP A 476 9.76 2.79 -6.11
C ASP A 476 10.94 3.66 -6.60
N PRO A 477 10.78 5.00 -6.69
CA PRO A 477 11.85 5.89 -7.14
C PRO A 477 13.08 5.92 -6.21
N ASP A 478 12.93 5.54 -4.92
CA ASP A 478 14.02 5.50 -3.95
C ASP A 478 14.70 4.12 -3.87
N ALA A 479 14.25 3.15 -4.66
CA ALA A 479 14.81 1.80 -4.70
C ALA A 479 16.33 1.82 -4.99
N PRO A 480 17.12 0.90 -4.41
CA PRO A 480 18.45 0.60 -4.91
C PRO A 480 18.43 0.29 -6.42
N PRO A 481 19.53 0.51 -7.14
CA PRO A 481 19.65 0.02 -8.52
C PRO A 481 19.35 -1.48 -8.59
N SER A 482 18.76 -1.91 -9.70
CA SER A 482 18.57 -3.34 -9.97
C SER A 482 19.92 -4.00 -10.20
N GLU A 483 20.47 -4.60 -9.13
CA GLU A 483 21.79 -5.22 -9.11
C GLU A 483 21.69 -6.70 -8.71
N GLU A 484 22.25 -7.59 -9.53
CA GLU A 484 22.16 -9.04 -9.36
C GLU A 484 22.76 -9.48 -8.02
N HIS A 485 23.90 -8.92 -7.62
CA HIS A 485 24.56 -9.28 -6.36
C HIS A 485 23.75 -8.90 -5.12
N LEU A 486 23.00 -7.79 -5.16
CA LEU A 486 22.08 -7.43 -4.06
C LEU A 486 20.87 -8.37 -4.00
N VAL A 487 20.36 -8.81 -5.16
CA VAL A 487 19.28 -9.81 -5.26
C VAL A 487 19.75 -11.17 -4.72
N GLN A 488 20.94 -11.63 -5.13
CA GLN A 488 21.57 -12.85 -4.63
C GLN A 488 21.80 -12.79 -3.12
N LEU A 489 22.25 -11.64 -2.60
CA LEU A 489 22.42 -11.43 -1.17
C LEU A 489 21.10 -11.52 -0.39
N ARG A 490 20.04 -10.85 -0.85
CA ARG A 490 18.71 -10.94 -0.23
C ARG A 490 18.22 -12.38 -0.19
N ASP A 491 18.33 -13.10 -1.31
CA ASP A 491 17.87 -14.48 -1.41
C ASP A 491 18.69 -15.43 -0.54
N TYR A 492 20.00 -15.20 -0.43
CA TYR A 492 20.87 -15.90 0.51
C TYR A 492 20.45 -15.66 1.97
N LEU A 493 20.25 -14.40 2.37
CA LEU A 493 19.79 -14.06 3.72
C LEU A 493 18.40 -14.64 4.01
N ALA A 494 17.51 -14.67 3.03
CA ALA A 494 16.18 -15.27 3.17
C ALA A 494 16.28 -16.79 3.39
N ALA A 495 17.14 -17.47 2.63
CA ALA A 495 17.41 -18.89 2.83
C ALA A 495 18.01 -19.18 4.22
N GLN A 496 18.95 -18.34 4.68
CA GLN A 496 19.53 -18.45 6.03
C GLN A 496 18.50 -18.11 7.12
N THR A 497 17.62 -17.13 6.91
CA THR A 497 16.53 -16.81 7.84
C THR A 497 15.61 -18.02 8.05
N ARG A 498 15.28 -18.74 6.97
CA ARG A 498 14.52 -19.99 7.06
C ARG A 498 15.29 -21.09 7.77
N ALA A 499 16.57 -21.26 7.43
CA ALA A 499 17.43 -22.28 8.04
C ALA A 499 17.67 -22.05 9.55
N HIS A 500 17.51 -20.81 10.02
CA HIS A 500 17.55 -20.41 11.43
C HIS A 500 16.15 -20.13 11.99
N ASP A 501 15.13 -20.84 11.49
CA ASP A 501 13.75 -20.86 12.02
C ASP A 501 13.13 -19.46 12.22
N PHE A 502 13.40 -18.52 11.32
CA PHE A 502 12.92 -17.13 11.39
C PHE A 502 13.30 -16.42 12.70
N ASP A 503 14.49 -16.72 13.24
CA ASP A 503 15.04 -16.03 14.40
C ASP A 503 15.36 -14.55 14.08
N LEU A 504 14.55 -13.65 14.65
CA LEU A 504 14.73 -12.21 14.46
C LEU A 504 16.03 -11.69 15.07
N ALA A 505 16.48 -12.24 16.20
CA ALA A 505 17.72 -11.80 16.82
C ALA A 505 18.91 -12.10 15.90
N ALA A 506 18.91 -13.28 15.27
CA ALA A 506 19.92 -13.66 14.28
C ALA A 506 19.87 -12.74 13.05
N LEU A 507 18.71 -12.59 12.41
CA LEU A 507 18.57 -11.77 11.21
C LEU A 507 18.96 -10.30 11.45
N PHE A 508 18.46 -9.67 12.51
CA PHE A 508 18.84 -8.30 12.86
C PHE A 508 20.33 -8.18 13.13
N SER A 509 20.95 -9.18 13.77
CA SER A 509 22.39 -9.13 14.04
C SER A 509 23.22 -9.12 12.75
N TRP A 510 22.87 -9.95 11.75
CA TRP A 510 23.58 -9.98 10.48
C TRP A 510 23.45 -8.65 9.72
N VAL A 511 22.28 -8.03 9.77
CA VAL A 511 22.00 -6.75 9.11
C VAL A 511 22.72 -5.60 9.83
N LEU A 512 22.73 -5.57 11.17
CA LEU A 512 23.40 -4.54 11.96
C LEU A 512 24.93 -4.59 11.85
N THR A 513 25.51 -5.76 11.60
CA THR A 513 26.95 -5.94 11.39
C THR A 513 27.32 -6.05 9.91
N ALA A 514 26.44 -5.64 9.00
CA ALA A 514 26.71 -5.71 7.56
C ALA A 514 27.67 -4.60 7.11
N PRO A 515 28.38 -4.78 5.97
CA PRO A 515 29.39 -3.83 5.49
C PRO A 515 28.97 -2.35 5.45
N PRO A 516 27.71 -1.97 5.11
CA PRO A 516 27.30 -0.56 5.10
C PRO A 516 27.34 0.11 6.48
N MET A 517 27.16 -0.63 7.58
CA MET A 517 27.27 -0.08 8.94
C MET A 517 28.69 0.41 9.26
N HIS A 518 29.69 -0.17 8.61
CA HIS A 518 31.10 0.13 8.79
C HIS A 518 31.61 1.24 7.87
N ARG A 519 30.74 1.90 7.09
CA ARG A 519 31.14 2.94 6.13
C ARG A 519 31.00 4.34 6.69
N GLU A 520 31.86 5.26 6.26
CA GLU A 520 31.71 6.67 6.55
C GLU A 520 30.41 7.24 5.95
N VAL A 521 29.90 8.30 6.57
CA VAL A 521 28.75 9.04 6.05
C VAL A 521 29.15 9.77 4.77
N VAL A 522 28.39 9.57 3.69
CA VAL A 522 28.74 10.15 2.37
C VAL A 522 28.63 11.69 2.39
N LEU A 523 27.54 12.18 2.99
CA LEU A 523 27.30 13.60 3.17
C LEU A 523 26.41 13.80 4.40
N GLU A 524 26.99 14.27 5.50
CA GLU A 524 26.23 14.51 6.72
C GLU A 524 25.20 15.61 6.50
N PRO A 525 23.89 15.35 6.73
CA PRO A 525 22.81 16.31 6.51
C PRO A 525 22.91 17.63 7.28
N LEU A 526 23.91 17.81 8.15
CA LEU A 526 24.10 19.01 8.97
C LEU A 526 25.57 19.49 8.95
N SER A 527 26.36 19.07 7.96
CA SER A 527 27.74 19.52 7.79
C SER A 527 27.84 20.76 6.89
N ASP A 528 28.87 21.59 7.09
CA ASP A 528 29.19 22.71 6.19
C ASP A 528 29.38 22.23 4.74
N ARG A 529 29.91 21.01 4.56
CA ARG A 529 30.09 20.39 3.24
C ARG A 529 28.75 20.13 2.55
N ALA A 530 27.72 19.76 3.30
CA ALA A 530 26.37 19.55 2.75
C ALA A 530 25.68 20.86 2.39
N ALA A 531 25.88 21.92 3.17
CA ALA A 531 25.29 23.24 2.92
C ALA A 531 25.77 23.89 1.61
N PHE A 532 26.98 23.54 1.14
CA PHE A 532 27.59 24.06 -0.09
C PHE A 532 27.80 22.97 -1.15
N ALA A 533 27.11 21.84 -1.05
CA ALA A 533 27.22 20.76 -2.01
C ALA A 533 26.64 21.17 -3.38
N SER A 534 27.34 20.85 -4.48
CA SER A 534 26.80 20.99 -5.82
C SER A 534 25.77 19.91 -6.13
N ASP A 535 24.93 20.12 -7.16
CA ASP A 535 24.00 19.11 -7.68
C ASP A 535 24.69 17.76 -7.98
N GLU A 536 25.91 17.81 -8.52
CA GLU A 536 26.72 16.62 -8.80
C GLU A 536 27.14 15.90 -7.50
N GLN A 537 27.53 16.66 -6.47
CA GLN A 537 27.89 16.08 -5.16
C GLN A 537 26.68 15.46 -4.46
N LEU A 538 25.51 16.09 -4.56
CA LEU A 538 24.26 15.59 -4.00
C LEU A 538 23.78 14.34 -4.75
N ALA A 539 23.81 14.36 -6.08
CA ALA A 539 23.47 13.20 -6.91
C ALA A 539 24.42 12.03 -6.64
N ARG A 540 25.72 12.31 -6.48
CA ARG A 540 26.71 11.28 -6.06
C ARG A 540 26.41 10.75 -4.67
N ALA A 541 26.08 11.61 -3.70
CA ALA A 541 25.75 11.19 -2.34
C ALA A 541 24.50 10.31 -2.32
N GLU A 542 23.47 10.70 -3.05
CA GLU A 542 22.25 9.92 -3.23
C GLU A 542 22.53 8.56 -3.88
N PHE A 543 23.34 8.53 -4.94
CA PHE A 543 23.74 7.29 -5.60
C PHE A 543 24.50 6.37 -4.64
N MET A 544 25.41 6.92 -3.83
CA MET A 544 26.16 6.15 -2.83
C MET A 544 25.24 5.62 -1.71
N HIS A 545 24.25 6.39 -1.25
CA HIS A 545 23.25 5.90 -0.30
C HIS A 545 22.39 4.77 -0.90
N ARG A 546 21.93 4.92 -2.14
CA ARG A 546 21.12 3.92 -2.84
C ARG A 546 21.88 2.61 -3.12
N THR A 547 23.20 2.68 -3.23
CA THR A 547 24.08 1.52 -3.45
C THR A 547 24.71 0.99 -2.17
N PHE A 548 24.33 1.54 -1.01
CA PHE A 548 24.91 1.24 0.31
C PHE A 548 26.43 1.43 0.38
N ALA A 549 26.99 2.20 -0.54
CA ALA A 549 28.42 2.50 -0.64
C ALA A 549 28.86 3.53 0.42
N GLY A 550 27.94 4.09 1.20
CA GLY A 550 28.24 4.81 2.43
C GLY A 550 27.05 4.81 3.38
N TYR A 551 27.30 5.15 4.64
CA TYR A 551 26.26 5.12 5.67
C TYR A 551 25.36 6.37 5.57
N GLU A 552 24.05 6.19 5.66
CA GLU A 552 23.08 7.29 5.69
C GLU A 552 22.64 7.49 7.15
N SER A 553 23.05 8.61 7.77
CA SER A 553 22.50 9.01 9.05
C SER A 553 21.09 9.56 8.84
N ALA A 554 20.08 8.98 9.49
CA ALA A 554 18.71 9.46 9.37
C ALA A 554 18.63 10.89 9.96
N PRO A 555 18.32 11.94 9.17
CA PRO A 555 18.14 13.27 9.70
C PRO A 555 16.90 13.33 10.62
N GLU A 556 16.87 14.34 11.49
CA GLU A 556 15.70 14.67 12.29
C GLU A 556 14.51 14.96 11.36
N LYS A 557 13.40 14.22 11.54
CA LYS A 557 12.29 14.18 10.58
C LYS A 557 11.45 15.44 10.65
N LEU A 558 11.45 16.23 9.57
CA LEU A 558 10.54 17.37 9.42
C LEU A 558 9.18 16.91 8.87
N GLY A 559 8.10 17.46 9.40
CA GLY A 559 6.75 17.11 8.95
C GLY A 559 6.50 17.52 7.49
N PHE A 560 5.86 16.65 6.71
CA PHE A 560 5.55 16.86 5.28
C PHE A 560 4.97 18.24 4.96
N LYS A 561 4.04 18.74 5.80
CA LYS A 561 3.44 20.07 5.63
C LYS A 561 4.48 21.19 5.74
N GLY A 562 5.43 21.07 6.66
CA GLY A 562 6.53 22.03 6.83
C GLY A 562 7.42 22.08 5.60
N LEU A 563 7.82 20.91 5.10
CA LEU A 563 8.63 20.80 3.88
C LEU A 563 7.94 21.38 2.65
N LEU A 564 6.64 21.13 2.49
CA LEU A 564 5.87 21.70 1.38
C LEU A 564 5.76 23.23 1.47
N ALA A 565 5.51 23.77 2.66
CA ALA A 565 5.47 25.22 2.87
C ALA A 565 6.83 25.86 2.57
N MET A 566 7.93 25.19 2.94
CA MET A 566 9.29 25.62 2.59
C MET A 566 9.50 25.60 1.07
N ALA A 567 9.12 24.52 0.39
CA ALA A 567 9.22 24.40 -1.07
C ALA A 567 8.44 25.49 -1.80
N SER A 568 7.18 25.72 -1.40
CA SER A 568 6.35 26.81 -1.95
C SER A 568 7.02 28.17 -1.76
N ARG A 569 7.54 28.44 -0.55
CA ARG A 569 8.30 29.67 -0.24
C ARG A 569 9.51 29.87 -1.14
N TRP A 570 10.31 28.82 -1.34
CA TRP A 570 11.51 28.87 -2.18
C TRP A 570 11.18 29.06 -3.67
N ASN A 571 10.01 28.58 -4.11
CA ASN A 571 9.50 28.88 -5.45
C ASN A 571 8.97 30.31 -5.62
N GLY A 572 8.88 31.09 -4.52
CA GLY A 572 8.28 32.43 -4.49
C GLY A 572 6.77 32.43 -4.24
N GLY A 573 6.19 31.29 -3.84
CA GLY A 573 4.80 31.14 -3.42
C GLY A 573 4.63 31.24 -1.90
N GLY A 574 3.51 31.81 -1.43
CA GLY A 574 3.14 31.76 -0.01
C GLY A 574 2.09 32.80 0.40
N THR A 575 1.14 32.38 1.24
CA THR A 575 0.28 33.26 2.05
C THR A 575 0.91 33.44 3.44
N ILE A 576 0.80 34.65 4.01
CA ILE A 576 1.48 35.12 5.24
C ILE A 576 1.04 34.34 6.52
N GLU A 577 0.07 33.42 6.44
CA GLU A 577 -0.67 32.91 7.62
C GLU A 577 -0.20 31.55 8.18
N SER A 578 1.05 31.12 7.96
CA SER A 578 1.58 30.00 8.77
C SER A 578 3.02 30.21 9.24
N LEU A 579 3.15 30.85 10.39
CA LEU A 579 4.26 30.73 11.35
C LEU A 579 3.63 30.54 12.74
N PRO A 580 4.23 29.75 13.65
CA PRO A 580 5.68 29.72 13.92
C PRO A 580 6.29 28.30 14.09
N ALA A 581 7.59 28.14 13.75
CA ALA A 581 8.49 27.20 14.45
C ALA A 581 10.00 27.26 14.05
N LEU A 582 10.46 28.04 13.04
CA LEU A 582 11.90 28.04 12.68
C LEU A 582 12.52 29.44 12.48
N ALA A 583 11.98 30.49 13.11
CA ALA A 583 12.56 31.85 13.09
C ALA A 583 12.06 32.59 14.35
N GLN A 584 12.84 33.05 15.34
CA GLN A 584 13.77 34.21 15.37
C GLN A 584 14.07 34.54 16.87
N PRO A 585 15.14 35.28 17.27
CA PRO A 585 15.26 36.70 16.96
C PRO A 585 16.64 37.21 16.51
N SER A 586 16.56 38.17 15.60
CA SER A 586 17.54 39.20 15.32
C SER A 586 17.81 40.10 16.53
N ALA A 587 19.07 40.52 16.67
CA ALA A 587 19.44 41.82 17.22
C ALA A 587 20.61 42.37 16.38
N SER A 588 20.42 43.60 15.93
CA SER A 588 21.21 44.36 14.96
C SER A 588 22.50 44.97 15.53
N ASP A 589 23.43 45.20 14.60
CA ASP A 589 24.51 46.20 14.60
C ASP A 589 25.62 46.11 15.65
N VAL A 590 26.58 45.20 15.42
CA VAL A 590 28.02 45.39 15.76
C VAL A 590 28.86 44.63 14.73
N ASP A 591 29.98 45.21 14.29
CA ASP A 591 31.02 44.61 13.43
C ASP A 591 31.20 43.11 13.72
N TYR A 592 30.80 42.25 12.78
CA TYR A 592 30.83 40.80 12.97
C TYR A 592 32.11 40.19 12.42
N THR A 593 32.94 39.70 13.35
CA THR A 593 33.84 38.57 13.10
C THR A 593 33.05 37.29 13.37
N PRO A 594 33.04 36.28 12.46
CA PRO A 594 32.23 35.09 12.67
C PRO A 594 32.74 34.28 13.85
N THR A 595 31.96 34.25 14.94
CA THR A 595 32.27 33.51 16.17
C THR A 595 31.18 32.54 16.60
N ASN A 596 30.00 32.53 15.96
CA ASN A 596 28.93 31.59 16.28
C ASN A 596 28.75 30.55 15.18
N LEU A 597 28.87 29.27 15.56
CA LEU A 597 28.44 28.13 14.76
C LEU A 597 26.93 28.25 14.48
N PRO A 598 26.46 27.94 13.25
CA PRO A 598 25.04 27.99 12.92
C PRO A 598 24.22 27.02 13.79
N SER A 599 23.02 27.43 14.17
CA SER A 599 22.09 26.60 14.95
C SER A 599 21.65 25.34 14.18
N ASP A 600 21.18 24.31 14.88
CA ASP A 600 20.68 23.07 14.25
C ASP A 600 19.55 23.35 13.25
N ALA A 601 18.70 24.32 13.57
CA ALA A 601 17.63 24.81 12.69
C ALA A 601 18.17 25.43 11.40
N GLU A 602 19.20 26.27 11.49
CA GLU A 602 19.84 26.89 10.32
C GLU A 602 20.60 25.85 9.48
N ARG A 603 21.28 24.90 10.12
CA ARG A 603 21.96 23.79 9.44
C ARG A 603 20.97 22.90 8.70
N MET A 604 19.83 22.59 9.32
CA MET A 604 18.75 21.83 8.71
C MET A 604 18.11 22.57 7.52
N GLU A 605 17.83 23.87 7.64
CA GLU A 605 17.33 24.66 6.51
C GLU A 605 18.33 24.72 5.36
N ASN A 606 19.62 24.90 5.67
CA ASN A 606 20.68 24.93 4.65
C ASN A 606 20.82 23.60 3.91
N TRP A 607 20.74 22.46 4.61
CA TRP A 607 20.74 21.14 3.96
C TRP A 607 19.51 20.89 3.11
N LEU A 608 18.32 21.22 3.63
CA LEU A 608 17.09 21.09 2.85
C LEU A 608 17.18 21.94 1.58
N ARG A 609 17.77 23.13 1.67
CA ARG A 609 17.96 24.04 0.54
C ARG A 609 18.97 23.49 -0.46
N ALA A 610 20.08 22.92 -0.01
CA ALA A 610 21.08 22.31 -0.88
C ALA A 610 20.47 21.17 -1.71
N SER A 611 19.63 20.32 -1.10
CA SER A 611 18.96 19.21 -1.79
C SER A 611 17.69 19.59 -2.57
N PHE A 612 17.31 20.88 -2.61
CA PHE A 612 16.05 21.30 -3.21
C PHE A 612 16.14 21.36 -4.74
N PRO A 613 15.22 20.72 -5.48
CA PRO A 613 15.24 20.74 -6.94
C PRO A 613 14.79 22.12 -7.47
N GLU A 614 15.77 22.98 -7.72
CA GLU A 614 15.61 24.29 -8.34
C GLU A 614 15.45 24.21 -9.88
N LYS A 615 15.12 25.34 -10.49
CA LYS A 615 14.64 25.47 -11.88
C LYS A 615 15.64 25.10 -12.99
N SER A 616 16.91 24.77 -12.70
CA SER A 616 17.98 24.72 -13.73
C SER A 616 18.55 23.35 -14.12
N ALA A 617 18.13 22.23 -13.52
CA ALA A 617 18.60 20.90 -13.96
C ALA A 617 17.61 20.26 -14.96
N ALA A 618 18.12 19.81 -16.11
CA ALA A 618 17.33 19.20 -17.19
C ALA A 618 16.29 18.16 -16.68
N PRO A 619 15.05 18.12 -17.22
CA PRO A 619 13.95 17.45 -16.55
C PRO A 619 13.95 15.94 -16.83
N ALA A 620 14.66 15.18 -16.01
CA ALA A 620 14.32 13.78 -15.76
C ALA A 620 13.24 13.71 -14.66
N LEU A 621 12.15 12.98 -14.89
CA LEU A 621 11.16 12.72 -13.84
C LEU A 621 11.77 11.89 -12.70
N PRO A 622 11.23 11.95 -11.46
CA PRO A 622 11.72 11.14 -10.34
C PRO A 622 11.78 9.64 -10.65
N ALA A 623 10.87 9.15 -11.49
CA ALA A 623 10.91 7.83 -12.08
C ALA A 623 10.45 7.90 -13.54
N GLN A 624 11.07 7.10 -14.41
CA GLN A 624 10.80 7.13 -15.85
C GLN A 624 9.36 6.74 -16.21
N TRP A 625 8.77 5.79 -15.48
CA TRP A 625 7.39 5.35 -15.70
C TRP A 625 6.35 6.46 -15.45
N LEU A 626 6.68 7.52 -14.71
CA LEU A 626 5.78 8.67 -14.58
C LEU A 626 5.53 9.35 -15.93
N GLY A 627 6.47 9.23 -16.87
CA GLY A 627 6.35 9.77 -18.22
C GLY A 627 5.26 9.10 -19.06
N SER A 628 4.81 7.90 -18.70
CA SER A 628 3.68 7.23 -19.37
C SER A 628 2.30 7.66 -18.86
N ILE A 629 2.25 8.62 -17.92
CA ILE A 629 1.02 9.15 -17.33
C ILE A 629 0.82 10.58 -17.83
N ASP A 630 -0.25 10.81 -18.59
CA ASP A 630 -0.51 12.09 -19.27
C ASP A 630 -0.99 13.23 -18.35
N ASP A 631 -1.36 12.93 -17.11
CA ASP A 631 -1.99 13.87 -16.17
C ASP A 631 -1.15 14.08 -14.91
N PHE A 632 -0.87 15.35 -14.59
CA PHE A 632 -0.08 15.73 -13.41
C PHE A 632 -0.70 15.24 -12.10
N GLU A 633 -2.03 15.31 -11.95
CA GLU A 633 -2.65 14.86 -10.71
C GLU A 633 -2.55 13.34 -10.55
N GLN A 634 -2.63 12.59 -11.64
CA GLN A 634 -2.34 11.16 -11.63
C GLN A 634 -0.86 10.89 -11.32
N GLN A 635 0.09 11.61 -11.91
CA GLN A 635 1.51 11.49 -11.59
C GLN A 635 1.78 11.75 -10.10
N ALA A 636 1.24 12.85 -9.55
CA ALA A 636 1.34 13.19 -8.14
C ALA A 636 0.71 12.12 -7.24
N ARG A 637 -0.44 11.56 -7.64
CA ARG A 637 -1.10 10.46 -6.93
C ARG A 637 -0.22 9.22 -6.85
N HIS A 638 0.47 8.86 -7.93
CA HIS A 638 1.38 7.72 -7.91
C HIS A 638 2.64 8.00 -7.07
N LEU A 639 3.17 9.23 -7.05
CA LEU A 639 4.23 9.60 -6.10
C LEU A 639 3.78 9.46 -4.64
N TYR A 640 2.55 9.86 -4.32
CA TYR A 640 1.99 9.61 -3.00
C TYR A 640 1.84 8.11 -2.71
N TYR A 641 1.45 7.29 -3.69
CA TYR A 641 1.39 5.83 -3.55
C TYR A 641 2.76 5.22 -3.28
N ALA A 642 3.78 5.63 -4.04
CA ALA A 642 5.17 5.25 -3.80
C ALA A 642 5.69 5.72 -2.41
N ALA A 643 5.01 6.68 -1.79
CA ALA A 643 5.24 7.11 -0.41
C ALA A 643 4.34 6.47 0.65
N GLY A 644 3.60 5.42 0.28
CA GLY A 644 2.71 4.66 1.16
C GLY A 644 1.38 5.35 1.45
N TYR A 645 1.05 6.47 0.79
CA TYR A 645 -0.23 7.16 0.95
C TYR A 645 -1.28 6.61 -0.04
N TRP A 646 -1.80 5.42 0.26
CA TRP A 646 -2.72 4.63 -0.59
C TRP A 646 -4.03 5.32 -1.02
N LYS A 647 -4.42 6.37 -0.30
CA LYS A 647 -5.53 7.27 -0.69
C LYS A 647 -5.13 8.69 -0.29
N PRO A 648 -4.46 9.43 -1.18
CA PRO A 648 -4.08 10.81 -0.91
C PRO A 648 -5.33 11.59 -0.55
N SER A 649 -5.29 12.24 0.61
CA SER A 649 -6.37 13.10 1.07
C SER A 649 -6.57 14.27 0.10
N GLY A 650 -7.77 14.86 0.11
CA GLY A 650 -8.02 16.08 -0.67
C GLY A 650 -7.03 17.20 -0.34
N LYS A 651 -6.54 17.25 0.92
CA LYS A 651 -5.47 18.17 1.36
C LYS A 651 -4.12 17.86 0.68
N GLN A 652 -3.73 16.59 0.60
CA GLN A 652 -2.50 16.17 -0.11
C GLN A 652 -2.55 16.49 -1.61
N MET A 653 -3.70 16.23 -2.26
CA MET A 653 -3.86 16.59 -3.67
C MET A 653 -3.91 18.10 -3.89
N ALA A 654 -4.50 18.87 -2.97
CA ALA A 654 -4.45 20.33 -3.02
C ALA A 654 -3.03 20.87 -2.86
N ALA A 655 -2.25 20.29 -1.95
CA ALA A 655 -0.83 20.56 -1.75
C ALA A 655 -0.01 20.34 -3.03
N ALA A 656 -0.23 19.23 -3.75
CA ALA A 656 0.45 18.97 -5.02
C ALA A 656 0.09 20.00 -6.10
N ARG A 657 -1.19 20.42 -6.17
CA ARG A 657 -1.63 21.49 -7.08
C ARG A 657 -1.00 22.85 -6.75
N GLU A 658 -0.90 23.19 -5.46
CA GLU A 658 -0.25 24.43 -5.02
C GLU A 658 1.23 24.44 -5.42
N LEU A 659 1.91 23.31 -5.20
CA LEU A 659 3.31 23.17 -5.59
C LEU A 659 3.49 23.30 -7.11
N HIS A 660 2.62 22.67 -7.89
CA HIS A 660 2.58 22.81 -9.35
C HIS A 660 2.42 24.26 -9.79
N ALA A 661 1.50 25.00 -9.17
CA ALA A 661 1.28 26.41 -9.45
C ALA A 661 2.51 27.28 -9.09
N SER A 662 3.18 26.98 -7.97
CA SER A 662 4.35 27.74 -7.50
C SER A 662 5.62 27.46 -8.32
N ALA A 663 5.85 26.20 -8.73
CA ALA A 663 7.06 25.78 -9.44
C ALA A 663 7.10 26.32 -10.88
N GLY A 664 5.93 26.43 -11.53
CA GLY A 664 5.80 26.90 -12.91
C GLY A 664 6.11 25.84 -13.99
N ASP A 665 6.60 24.67 -13.60
CA ASP A 665 6.89 23.52 -14.47
C ASP A 665 6.41 22.21 -13.78
N PRO A 666 5.63 21.35 -14.47
CA PRO A 666 5.13 20.10 -13.91
C PRO A 666 6.23 19.14 -13.46
N ALA A 667 7.32 18.99 -14.21
CA ALA A 667 8.41 18.05 -13.89
C ALA A 667 9.18 18.52 -12.65
N ILE A 668 9.41 19.83 -12.52
CA ILE A 668 10.00 20.42 -11.31
C ILE A 668 9.07 20.22 -10.12
N ALA A 669 7.78 20.47 -10.28
CA ALA A 669 6.80 20.27 -9.20
C ALA A 669 6.74 18.82 -8.72
N LEU A 670 6.85 17.83 -9.63
CA LEU A 670 6.91 16.42 -9.27
C LEU A 670 8.20 16.08 -8.50
N LYS A 671 9.36 16.63 -8.90
CA LYS A 671 10.61 16.47 -8.12
C LYS A 671 10.51 17.08 -6.73
N GLN A 672 9.94 18.27 -6.61
CA GLN A 672 9.76 18.94 -5.33
C GLN A 672 8.76 18.20 -4.44
N LEU A 673 7.70 17.65 -5.03
CA LEU A 673 6.74 16.80 -4.33
C LEU A 673 7.44 15.53 -3.81
N TRP A 674 8.24 14.88 -4.66
CA TRP A 674 9.02 13.71 -4.27
C TRP A 674 10.02 14.02 -3.16
N TRP A 675 10.77 15.12 -3.29
CA TRP A 675 11.69 15.63 -2.27
C TRP A 675 10.98 15.83 -0.93
N ALA A 676 9.80 16.47 -0.92
CA ALA A 676 9.03 16.67 0.30
C ALA A 676 8.53 15.35 0.89
N LEU A 677 8.09 14.41 0.04
CA LEU A 677 7.65 13.09 0.47
C LEU A 677 8.80 12.32 1.12
N ARG A 678 9.95 12.21 0.47
CA ARG A 678 11.14 11.49 0.97
C ARG A 678 11.63 12.05 2.29
N ASN A 679 11.80 13.36 2.39
CA ASN A 679 12.35 14.01 3.58
C ASN A 679 11.34 14.08 4.76
N SER A 680 10.09 13.66 4.53
CA SER A 680 9.04 13.61 5.55
C SER A 680 8.77 12.24 6.17
N ARG A 681 9.43 11.18 5.67
CA ARG A 681 9.15 9.78 6.04
C ARG A 681 9.75 9.40 7.39
#